data_AF-A0A4S2AA79-F1
#
_entry.id   AF-A0A4S2AA79-F1
#
_cell.length_a   1.000
_cell.length_b   1.000
_cell.length_c   1.000
_cell.angle_alpha   90.00
_cell.angle_beta   90.00
_cell.angle_gamma   90.00
#
_symmetry.space_group_name_H-M   'P 1'
#
loop_
_entity.id
_entity.type
_entity.pdbx_description
1 polymer ?
#
loop_
_entity_poly.entity_id
_entity_poly.type
_entity_poly.pdbx_seq_one_letter_code
_entity_poly.pdbx_strand_id
1 'polypeptide(L)'
;MIQLINKYVTKRKEVFMTGQKRHVTRIVFTFLMMFAVASHSAYKAEAQAAFPEAVQHQTQVPEGYTAITTAAELKKLVTGETVKPETPDTDEKETESETESGSESTTESESESESELETEEQTEPEVEGGAVSRTAALPAPDGTGKYILMNDIDLSGEASWSSIAEFSGILDGNGYAIKGLKVPLIERMAGGTIRNLALVDVNIRAAGNGGALAVTLDAQGTAACEIHNVYVTGTVAGAGVVGGIAGRDISGKNMVSSAVNYAAVSSSAGTAGGVIGENGAGAASSYTKCANYGTVSSNSVAGGIVGSAYSLNGQMGMSTCTNTGNITGVNGVGGIIGYLRCDSTTAGAGVDIAGMANSGTVKGTSRIGGVAGYIYLQDSVSAYDAKITLTQSYNAGLIDSISSYSGGLAGHIQVPGTASASQAVKVENCYNLGRMKDGGNIAGEITSVSGNVLISKCFGAQIYGSATKGIIDKASNGEGTGYCTLSDCYYFSATGEYAFVSDSRVSGTATALSAAQAKTAASFKNFDFTGVWAINAAQNDGYPYLKGLSLMKASFTAPAKGTVLTDSKTEGIYKVTAAGLKVSYQGTVNTSAATVTIPSEVEIDGYRYEVTAIAVKAFYKNSNLTKVTLPQTVTVINRAAFYGCSKLKKVSGCKGVVKIYKNAFRDCTKLVTLGGTTNRITLPSAEFVGQGVFMKCRAIKSVLLSSAELTTIGTGAFRYCSNLTKMSISSPDLSHIGKLAFYKTPKLKTFIVKSSKLTTGNVGRKVFSGIKATVTFSVPSSKVSSYKSLFQSKGAGSKITVKAV
;
A
#
# COMPACT_ATOMS: atom_id res chain seq x y z
N MET A 1 34.69 -20.57 -13.28
CA MET A 1 35.33 -20.96 -12.00
C MET A 1 35.87 -22.39 -12.00
N ILE A 2 35.08 -23.40 -12.40
CA ILE A 2 35.55 -24.81 -12.53
C ILE A 2 36.71 -24.97 -13.54
N GLN A 3 36.71 -24.21 -14.64
CA GLN A 3 37.83 -24.21 -15.60
C GLN A 3 39.11 -23.56 -15.06
N LEU A 4 39.00 -22.61 -14.12
CA LEU A 4 40.16 -22.00 -13.44
C LEU A 4 40.79 -23.00 -12.44
N ILE A 5 39.95 -23.81 -11.79
CA ILE A 5 40.36 -24.85 -10.84
C ILE A 5 41.09 -25.99 -11.56
N ASN A 6 40.60 -26.44 -12.72
CA ASN A 6 41.27 -27.48 -13.50
C ASN A 6 42.63 -27.02 -14.06
N LYS A 7 42.77 -25.74 -14.42
CA LYS A 7 44.05 -25.17 -14.87
C LYS A 7 45.07 -25.06 -13.73
N TYR A 8 44.63 -24.89 -12.48
CA TYR A 8 45.48 -24.83 -11.28
C TYR A 8 45.93 -26.21 -10.78
N VAL A 9 45.06 -27.22 -10.90
CA VAL A 9 45.34 -28.60 -10.46
C VAL A 9 46.31 -29.32 -11.41
N THR A 10 46.26 -29.01 -12.70
CA THR A 10 47.14 -29.65 -13.70
C THR A 10 48.59 -29.13 -13.60
N LYS A 11 48.77 -27.85 -13.23
CA LYS A 11 50.09 -27.19 -13.14
C LYS A 11 50.91 -27.56 -11.88
N ARG A 12 50.33 -28.33 -10.93
CA ARG A 12 51.02 -28.77 -9.70
C ARG A 12 51.29 -30.28 -9.62
N LYS A 13 50.89 -31.06 -10.63
CA LYS A 13 51.17 -32.51 -10.67
C LYS A 13 52.63 -32.86 -10.97
N GLU A 14 53.46 -31.91 -11.42
CA GLU A 14 54.86 -32.17 -11.77
C GLU A 14 55.87 -31.98 -10.63
N VAL A 15 55.47 -31.51 -9.43
CA VAL A 15 56.43 -31.12 -8.36
C VAL A 15 56.46 -32.06 -7.15
N PHE A 16 55.68 -33.15 -7.10
CA PHE A 16 55.65 -34.01 -5.90
C PHE A 16 55.70 -35.52 -6.23
N MET A 17 56.84 -35.96 -6.75
CA MET A 17 57.28 -37.35 -6.70
C MET A 17 58.62 -37.42 -5.97
N THR A 18 58.63 -37.35 -4.63
CA THR A 18 59.62 -37.99 -3.74
C THR A 18 59.30 -37.75 -2.25
N GLY A 19 59.03 -38.85 -1.54
CA GLY A 19 59.36 -39.08 -0.12
C GLY A 19 58.86 -38.11 0.95
N GLN A 20 57.75 -38.45 1.62
CA GLN A 20 57.63 -38.62 3.09
C GLN A 20 56.14 -38.80 3.50
N LYS A 21 55.75 -40.04 3.83
CA LYS A 21 54.36 -40.47 4.07
C LYS A 21 53.75 -40.11 5.44
N ARG A 22 54.35 -39.24 6.27
CA ARG A 22 53.84 -38.96 7.64
C ARG A 22 53.33 -37.55 7.94
N HIS A 23 53.38 -36.61 6.98
CA HIS A 23 52.75 -35.29 7.13
C HIS A 23 51.51 -35.06 6.26
N VAL A 24 51.25 -35.92 5.29
CA VAL A 24 50.05 -35.84 4.45
C VAL A 24 48.79 -36.28 5.21
N THR A 25 48.89 -37.23 6.14
CA THR A 25 47.72 -37.72 6.89
C THR A 25 47.11 -36.66 7.81
N ARG A 26 47.91 -35.75 8.41
CA ARG A 26 47.38 -34.68 9.29
C ARG A 26 46.80 -33.49 8.52
N ILE A 27 47.30 -33.19 7.33
CA ILE A 27 46.75 -32.11 6.48
C ILE A 27 45.48 -32.59 5.78
N VAL A 28 45.43 -33.85 5.33
CA VAL A 28 44.23 -34.47 4.77
C VAL A 28 43.14 -34.68 5.83
N PHE A 29 43.47 -35.02 7.08
CA PHE A 29 42.47 -35.13 8.17
C PHE A 29 41.89 -33.78 8.60
N THR A 30 42.69 -32.71 8.60
CA THR A 30 42.20 -31.35 8.92
C THR A 30 41.34 -30.78 7.78
N PHE A 31 41.68 -31.09 6.51
CA PHE A 31 40.83 -30.74 5.37
C PHE A 31 39.55 -31.59 5.27
N LEU A 32 39.58 -32.87 5.64
CA LEU A 32 38.37 -33.71 5.72
C LEU A 32 37.43 -33.27 6.86
N MET A 33 37.95 -32.82 8.01
CA MET A 33 37.11 -32.27 9.09
C MET A 33 36.52 -30.88 8.75
N MET A 34 37.21 -30.06 7.96
CA MET A 34 36.63 -28.81 7.46
C MET A 34 35.55 -29.04 6.40
N PHE A 35 35.59 -30.14 5.64
CA PHE A 35 34.53 -30.52 4.70
C PHE A 35 33.39 -31.35 5.32
N ALA A 36 33.61 -32.02 6.46
CA ALA A 36 32.56 -32.73 7.20
C ALA A 36 31.50 -31.80 7.82
N VAL A 37 31.71 -30.47 7.81
CA VAL A 37 30.71 -29.46 8.22
C VAL A 37 29.79 -29.04 7.06
N ALA A 38 30.02 -29.51 5.82
CA ALA A 38 29.28 -29.06 4.64
C ALA A 38 28.30 -30.09 4.02
N SER A 39 28.12 -31.29 4.60
CA SER A 39 27.22 -32.32 4.03
C SER A 39 26.30 -32.94 5.09
N HIS A 40 25.31 -32.16 5.56
CA HIS A 40 24.24 -32.64 6.43
C HIS A 40 23.07 -33.24 5.62
N SER A 41 23.33 -34.31 4.87
CA SER A 41 22.28 -35.15 4.24
C SER A 41 21.82 -36.31 5.13
N ALA A 42 22.45 -36.54 6.29
CA ALA A 42 22.05 -37.58 7.25
C ALA A 42 21.01 -37.14 8.31
N TYR A 43 20.57 -35.88 8.32
CA TYR A 43 19.46 -35.41 9.18
C TYR A 43 18.08 -35.48 8.49
N LYS A 44 18.04 -36.00 7.24
CA LYS A 44 16.82 -36.10 6.43
C LYS A 44 16.03 -37.39 6.68
N ALA A 45 16.65 -38.46 7.19
CA ALA A 45 16.02 -39.78 7.30
C ALA A 45 15.32 -40.06 8.65
N GLU A 46 15.68 -39.39 9.75
CA GLU A 46 14.95 -39.51 11.04
C GLU A 46 13.94 -38.37 11.30
N ALA A 47 13.83 -37.41 10.37
CA ALA A 47 12.84 -36.35 10.42
C ALA A 47 11.51 -36.72 9.72
N GLN A 48 11.42 -37.91 9.13
CA GLN A 48 10.32 -38.34 8.25
C GLN A 48 9.50 -39.51 8.81
N ALA A 49 9.79 -39.96 10.03
CA ALA A 49 9.05 -41.03 10.72
C ALA A 49 8.49 -40.54 12.07
N ALA A 50 7.65 -39.50 12.06
CA ALA A 50 6.60 -39.27 13.05
C ALA A 50 5.75 -38.05 12.64
N PHE A 51 4.49 -38.34 12.29
CA PHE A 51 3.36 -37.45 12.02
C PHE A 51 3.18 -37.01 10.55
N PRO A 52 1.94 -37.13 10.03
CA PRO A 52 1.65 -37.13 8.61
C PRO A 52 1.94 -35.78 7.95
N GLU A 53 2.51 -35.86 6.75
CA GLU A 53 2.51 -34.79 5.76
C GLU A 53 1.08 -34.40 5.38
N ALA A 54 0.96 -33.18 4.86
CA ALA A 54 -0.23 -32.56 4.27
C ALA A 54 -1.36 -32.17 5.25
N VAL A 55 -1.15 -31.07 5.98
CA VAL A 55 -2.18 -30.03 5.89
C VAL A 55 -1.90 -29.32 4.58
N GLN A 56 -2.69 -29.59 3.55
CA GLN A 56 -2.71 -28.75 2.36
C GLN A 56 -2.84 -27.30 2.84
N HIS A 57 -1.86 -26.46 2.54
CA HIS A 57 -2.07 -25.02 2.64
C HIS A 57 -3.02 -24.64 1.51
N GLN A 58 -4.31 -24.91 1.69
CA GLN A 58 -5.33 -24.04 1.11
C GLN A 58 -4.96 -22.63 1.57
N THR A 59 -4.90 -21.70 0.63
CA THR A 59 -4.76 -20.28 0.88
C THR A 59 -5.90 -19.87 1.81
N GLN A 60 -5.66 -19.87 3.12
CA GLN A 60 -6.70 -19.52 4.09
C GLN A 60 -7.10 -18.08 3.84
N VAL A 61 -8.38 -17.88 3.58
CA VAL A 61 -9.01 -16.56 3.51
C VAL A 61 -8.68 -15.85 4.84
N PRO A 62 -8.08 -14.64 4.81
CA PRO A 62 -7.77 -13.92 6.02
C PRO A 62 -9.03 -13.69 6.86
N GLU A 63 -8.87 -13.72 8.18
CA GLU A 63 -9.98 -13.56 9.12
C GLU A 63 -10.75 -12.25 8.87
N GLY A 64 -12.07 -12.36 8.73
CA GLY A 64 -12.96 -11.24 8.46
C GLY A 64 -12.96 -10.74 7.00
N TYR A 65 -12.45 -11.52 6.04
CA TYR A 65 -12.66 -11.29 4.61
C TYR A 65 -13.63 -12.30 4.02
N THR A 66 -14.48 -11.82 3.12
CA THR A 66 -15.27 -12.65 2.21
C THR A 66 -14.46 -12.92 0.94
N ALA A 67 -14.28 -14.20 0.59
CA ALA A 67 -13.55 -14.58 -0.62
C ALA A 67 -14.42 -14.46 -1.88
N ILE A 68 -13.81 -13.99 -2.96
CA ILE A 68 -14.41 -13.93 -4.30
C ILE A 68 -13.52 -14.76 -5.23
N THR A 69 -14.09 -15.83 -5.76
CA THR A 69 -13.43 -16.80 -6.65
C THR A 69 -14.08 -16.84 -8.04
N THR A 70 -15.31 -16.35 -8.18
CA THR A 70 -16.11 -16.40 -9.41
C THR A 70 -16.81 -15.08 -9.74
N ALA A 71 -17.25 -14.93 -11.00
CA ALA A 71 -18.06 -13.79 -11.45
C ALA A 71 -19.40 -13.69 -10.70
N ALA A 72 -20.03 -14.84 -10.38
CA ALA A 72 -21.29 -14.88 -9.64
C ALA A 72 -21.16 -14.32 -8.22
N GLU A 73 -20.06 -14.63 -7.52
CA GLU A 73 -19.77 -14.07 -6.20
C GLU A 73 -19.47 -12.58 -6.25
N LEU A 74 -18.74 -12.13 -7.29
CA LEU A 74 -18.52 -10.70 -7.52
C LEU A 74 -19.84 -9.97 -7.80
N LYS A 75 -20.77 -10.60 -8.53
CA LYS A 75 -22.11 -10.06 -8.85
C LYS A 75 -22.98 -9.86 -7.60
N LYS A 76 -22.73 -10.57 -6.51
CA LYS A 76 -23.43 -10.32 -5.23
C LYS A 76 -23.12 -8.92 -4.65
N LEU A 77 -21.97 -8.34 -4.99
CA LEU A 77 -21.66 -6.94 -4.65
C LEU A 77 -22.53 -5.95 -5.43
N VAL A 78 -22.97 -6.35 -6.63
CA VAL A 78 -23.83 -5.53 -7.49
C VAL A 78 -25.27 -5.55 -6.97
N THR A 79 -25.76 -6.71 -6.54
CA THR A 79 -27.15 -6.90 -6.06
C THR A 79 -27.35 -6.60 -4.58
N GLY A 80 -26.28 -6.54 -3.79
CA GLY A 80 -26.34 -6.37 -2.33
C GLY A 80 -26.77 -7.62 -1.56
N GLU A 81 -26.78 -8.79 -2.21
CA GLU A 81 -27.17 -10.06 -1.60
C GLU A 81 -26.12 -10.58 -0.60
N THR A 82 -26.59 -11.10 0.55
CA THR A 82 -25.70 -11.61 1.61
C THR A 82 -25.02 -12.93 1.27
N VAL A 83 -23.68 -12.93 1.23
CA VAL A 83 -22.87 -14.16 1.21
C VAL A 83 -22.93 -14.75 2.61
N LYS A 84 -23.82 -15.72 2.85
CA LYS A 84 -23.71 -16.56 4.06
C LYS A 84 -22.34 -17.27 4.03
N PRO A 85 -21.57 -17.27 5.13
CA PRO A 85 -20.43 -18.17 5.24
C PRO A 85 -20.98 -19.60 5.21
N GLU A 86 -20.66 -20.36 4.17
CA GLU A 86 -20.99 -21.78 4.12
C GLU A 86 -20.25 -22.48 5.28
N THR A 87 -21.02 -22.88 6.30
CA THR A 87 -20.62 -23.99 7.16
C THR A 87 -20.65 -25.25 6.31
N PRO A 88 -19.61 -26.12 6.37
CA PRO A 88 -19.67 -27.40 5.69
C PRO A 88 -20.67 -28.29 6.44
N ASP A 89 -21.92 -28.30 5.99
CA ASP A 89 -22.91 -29.25 6.49
C ASP A 89 -22.92 -30.51 5.63
N THR A 90 -22.77 -31.60 6.35
CA THR A 90 -22.85 -33.00 5.96
C THR A 90 -24.27 -33.42 5.61
N ASP A 91 -24.34 -34.30 4.61
CA ASP A 91 -25.34 -35.36 4.38
C ASP A 91 -26.77 -35.02 3.87
N GLU A 92 -27.02 -35.56 2.68
CA GLU A 92 -28.20 -36.27 2.15
C GLU A 92 -29.53 -36.23 2.95
N LYS A 93 -30.63 -35.80 2.30
CA LYS A 93 -31.74 -36.69 1.88
C LYS A 93 -32.92 -35.97 1.18
N GLU A 94 -33.29 -36.53 0.03
CA GLU A 94 -34.63 -36.93 -0.45
C GLU A 94 -35.87 -36.01 -0.32
N THR A 95 -36.32 -35.54 -1.50
CA THR A 95 -37.65 -35.67 -2.17
C THR A 95 -38.97 -35.08 -1.63
N GLU A 96 -39.82 -34.75 -2.62
CA GLU A 96 -41.29 -34.44 -2.65
C GLU A 96 -41.65 -32.96 -2.40
N SER A 97 -42.08 -32.16 -3.39
CA SER A 97 -43.25 -32.15 -4.32
C SER A 97 -44.52 -31.50 -3.75
N GLU A 98 -45.27 -30.86 -4.66
CA GLU A 98 -46.61 -30.22 -4.55
C GLU A 98 -46.61 -28.71 -4.23
N THR A 99 -46.94 -27.80 -5.18
CA THR A 99 -48.29 -27.35 -5.67
C THR A 99 -49.20 -26.94 -4.50
N GLU A 100 -49.76 -25.74 -4.37
CA GLU A 100 -50.69 -24.96 -5.22
C GLU A 100 -50.96 -23.63 -4.46
N SER A 101 -51.05 -22.46 -5.10
CA SER A 101 -52.28 -21.72 -5.49
C SER A 101 -52.96 -20.84 -4.43
N GLY A 102 -53.56 -19.74 -4.93
CA GLY A 102 -54.67 -18.99 -4.31
C GLY A 102 -54.26 -17.83 -3.39
N SER A 103 -54.16 -16.57 -3.82
CA SER A 103 -55.20 -15.63 -4.27
C SER A 103 -56.10 -15.07 -3.16
N GLU A 104 -56.15 -13.74 -3.12
CA GLU A 104 -57.28 -12.88 -2.70
C GLU A 104 -57.65 -12.91 -1.21
N SER A 105 -58.20 -11.88 -0.58
CA SER A 105 -58.55 -10.47 -0.86
C SER A 105 -59.41 -10.07 0.36
N THR A 106 -59.72 -8.77 0.51
CA THR A 106 -60.79 -8.22 1.39
C THR A 106 -60.45 -8.19 2.90
N THR A 107 -60.76 -7.16 3.69
CA THR A 107 -61.64 -5.98 3.57
C THR A 107 -61.37 -5.07 4.79
N GLU A 108 -61.64 -3.76 4.64
CA GLU A 108 -62.39 -2.85 5.57
C GLU A 108 -62.23 -3.02 7.10
N SER A 109 -62.19 -1.99 7.97
CA SER A 109 -62.64 -0.60 7.91
C SER A 109 -62.29 0.09 9.25
N GLU A 110 -62.03 1.40 9.16
CA GLU A 110 -62.58 2.49 9.99
C GLU A 110 -62.23 2.73 11.48
N SER A 111 -62.29 4.04 11.75
CA SER A 111 -62.43 4.77 13.02
C SER A 111 -61.11 4.96 13.79
N GLU A 112 -60.70 6.13 14.28
CA GLU A 112 -61.24 7.44 14.69
C GLU A 112 -59.97 8.27 15.03
N SER A 113 -59.88 9.59 15.19
CA SER A 113 -60.66 10.80 15.01
C SER A 113 -59.68 11.93 15.44
N GLU A 114 -59.85 13.12 14.86
CA GLU A 114 -59.59 14.46 15.45
C GLU A 114 -58.16 14.83 15.94
N SER A 115 -57.66 16.07 15.79
CA SER A 115 -58.18 17.33 15.29
C SER A 115 -57.02 18.32 15.13
N GLU A 116 -57.36 19.41 14.45
CA GLU A 116 -56.58 20.47 13.84
C GLU A 116 -55.74 21.35 14.79
N LEU A 117 -54.71 21.99 14.22
CA LEU A 117 -54.45 23.41 14.47
C LEU A 117 -53.85 24.06 13.22
N GLU A 118 -54.61 25.01 12.70
CA GLU A 118 -54.39 25.84 11.51
C GLU A 118 -53.20 26.81 11.67
N THR A 119 -52.54 27.15 10.56
CA THR A 119 -52.58 28.54 10.02
C THR A 119 -51.93 28.61 8.63
N GLU A 120 -52.76 29.06 7.69
CA GLU A 120 -52.53 29.58 6.32
C GLU A 120 -51.62 30.85 6.32
N GLU A 121 -51.04 31.40 5.26
CA GLU A 121 -51.00 31.18 3.80
C GLU A 121 -49.89 32.06 3.14
N GLN A 122 -49.52 31.70 1.90
CA GLN A 122 -49.05 32.55 0.76
C GLN A 122 -47.64 33.20 0.80
N THR A 123 -46.74 33.13 -0.21
CA THR A 123 -46.83 32.89 -1.68
C THR A 123 -45.45 32.53 -2.29
N GLU A 124 -45.46 31.60 -3.28
CA GLU A 124 -44.59 31.23 -4.44
C GLU A 124 -43.19 31.85 -4.75
N PRO A 125 -42.30 31.24 -5.61
CA PRO A 125 -42.57 30.21 -6.64
C PRO A 125 -41.62 28.99 -6.70
N GLU A 126 -42.03 28.04 -7.55
CA GLU A 126 -41.40 26.77 -7.93
C GLU A 126 -39.94 26.86 -8.38
N VAL A 127 -39.12 25.92 -7.89
CA VAL A 127 -37.94 25.40 -8.61
C VAL A 127 -37.98 23.88 -8.51
N GLU A 128 -38.14 23.22 -9.67
CA GLU A 128 -38.04 21.78 -9.82
C GLU A 128 -36.72 21.25 -9.25
N GLY A 129 -36.81 20.57 -8.11
CA GLY A 129 -35.73 19.81 -7.50
C GLY A 129 -36.22 18.40 -7.20
N GLY A 130 -36.22 17.53 -8.22
CA GLY A 130 -36.49 16.11 -8.04
C GLY A 130 -35.43 15.48 -7.12
N ALA A 131 -35.76 15.32 -5.85
CA ALA A 131 -35.00 14.49 -4.92
C ALA A 131 -35.17 13.02 -5.33
N VAL A 132 -34.14 12.47 -5.99
CA VAL A 132 -34.04 11.04 -6.21
C VAL A 132 -33.92 10.34 -4.86
N SER A 133 -34.86 9.44 -4.58
CA SER A 133 -34.85 8.52 -3.44
C SER A 133 -33.47 7.84 -3.34
N ARG A 134 -32.77 8.10 -2.23
CA ARG A 134 -31.39 7.65 -1.99
C ARG A 134 -31.42 6.22 -1.46
N THR A 135 -31.06 5.24 -2.29
CA THR A 135 -30.68 3.91 -1.81
C THR A 135 -29.52 4.04 -0.84
N ALA A 136 -29.69 3.51 0.37
CA ALA A 136 -28.66 3.49 1.40
C ALA A 136 -27.38 2.82 0.85
N ALA A 137 -26.21 3.40 1.14
CA ALA A 137 -24.91 2.80 0.88
C ALA A 137 -24.94 1.34 1.34
N LEU A 138 -24.65 0.37 0.46
CA LEU A 138 -24.53 -1.02 0.89
C LEU A 138 -23.28 -1.11 1.80
N PRO A 139 -23.40 -1.33 3.14
CA PRO A 139 -22.32 -2.02 3.80
C PRO A 139 -22.20 -3.40 3.16
N ALA A 140 -21.01 -4.00 3.21
CA ALA A 140 -20.90 -5.40 2.81
C ALA A 140 -21.96 -6.24 3.53
N PRO A 141 -22.52 -7.25 2.86
CA PRO A 141 -23.57 -8.07 3.41
C PRO A 141 -23.20 -8.92 4.67
N ASP A 142 -21.96 -8.81 5.18
CA ASP A 142 -21.48 -9.50 6.38
C ASP A 142 -21.22 -8.57 7.59
N GLY A 143 -21.47 -7.26 7.45
CA GLY A 143 -21.22 -6.28 8.51
C GLY A 143 -19.74 -5.92 8.76
N THR A 144 -18.79 -6.42 7.95
CA THR A 144 -17.35 -6.10 8.08
C THR A 144 -16.75 -5.34 6.90
N GLY A 145 -17.34 -5.45 5.70
CA GLY A 145 -16.93 -4.63 4.56
C GLY A 145 -15.82 -5.20 3.68
N LYS A 146 -15.27 -6.39 3.95
CA LYS A 146 -13.96 -6.79 3.37
C LYS A 146 -14.06 -7.96 2.40
N TYR A 147 -13.50 -7.78 1.22
CA TYR A 147 -13.50 -8.73 0.13
C TYR A 147 -12.09 -8.98 -0.39
N ILE A 148 -11.82 -10.22 -0.77
CA ILE A 148 -10.53 -10.61 -1.33
C ILE A 148 -10.72 -11.50 -2.55
N LEU A 149 -10.08 -11.14 -3.67
CA LEU A 149 -10.03 -12.02 -4.82
C LEU A 149 -9.09 -13.20 -4.54
N MET A 150 -9.53 -14.38 -4.93
CA MET A 150 -8.77 -15.61 -4.77
C MET A 150 -8.34 -16.21 -6.11
N ASN A 151 -8.89 -15.70 -7.22
CA ASN A 151 -8.57 -16.04 -8.61
C ASN A 151 -8.80 -14.81 -9.52
N ASP A 152 -8.29 -14.87 -10.75
CA ASP A 152 -8.73 -13.98 -11.83
C ASP A 152 -10.22 -14.20 -12.12
N ILE A 153 -10.97 -13.11 -12.31
CA ILE A 153 -12.38 -13.11 -12.66
C ILE A 153 -12.52 -12.61 -14.10
N ASP A 154 -13.09 -13.41 -15.00
CA ASP A 154 -13.32 -13.02 -16.39
C ASP A 154 -14.80 -12.67 -16.62
N LEU A 155 -15.08 -11.43 -17.01
CA LEU A 155 -16.42 -10.91 -17.29
C LEU A 155 -16.66 -10.68 -18.79
N SER A 156 -15.74 -11.09 -19.67
CA SER A 156 -15.87 -10.84 -21.12
C SER A 156 -17.14 -11.45 -21.74
N GLY A 157 -17.58 -12.60 -21.22
CA GLY A 157 -18.83 -13.29 -21.57
C GLY A 157 -20.08 -12.80 -20.83
N GLU A 158 -19.95 -11.94 -19.82
CA GLU A 158 -21.05 -11.49 -18.96
C GLU A 158 -21.80 -10.32 -19.59
N ALA A 159 -22.76 -10.61 -20.47
CA ALA A 159 -23.58 -9.59 -21.13
C ALA A 159 -24.49 -8.78 -20.19
N SER A 160 -24.76 -9.30 -18.99
CA SER A 160 -25.65 -8.70 -17.97
C SER A 160 -24.91 -8.04 -16.80
N TRP A 161 -23.60 -7.82 -16.93
CA TRP A 161 -22.83 -7.14 -15.88
C TRP A 161 -23.24 -5.67 -15.77
N SER A 162 -23.49 -5.22 -14.53
CA SER A 162 -23.71 -3.81 -14.18
C SER A 162 -22.75 -3.38 -13.08
N SER A 163 -22.42 -2.10 -13.06
CA SER A 163 -21.55 -1.50 -12.05
C SER A 163 -22.09 -1.71 -10.63
N ILE A 164 -21.20 -1.83 -9.65
CA ILE A 164 -21.55 -1.71 -8.23
C ILE A 164 -21.99 -0.27 -7.99
N ALA A 165 -23.25 -0.04 -7.62
CA ALA A 165 -23.80 1.31 -7.47
C ALA A 165 -23.01 2.15 -6.45
N GLU A 166 -22.67 1.54 -5.30
CA GLU A 166 -21.92 2.21 -4.25
C GLU A 166 -21.04 1.25 -3.45
N PHE A 167 -19.81 1.67 -3.15
CA PHE A 167 -18.85 0.87 -2.38
C PHE A 167 -18.13 1.70 -1.31
N SER A 168 -18.07 1.20 -0.08
CA SER A 168 -17.38 1.83 1.07
C SER A 168 -16.49 0.86 1.88
N GLY A 169 -16.32 -0.37 1.38
CA GLY A 169 -15.59 -1.46 2.05
C GLY A 169 -14.10 -1.55 1.71
N ILE A 170 -13.51 -2.73 1.92
CA ILE A 170 -12.16 -3.09 1.45
C ILE A 170 -12.31 -4.11 0.33
N LEU A 171 -11.76 -3.85 -0.86
CA LEU A 171 -11.60 -4.84 -1.93
C LEU A 171 -10.11 -5.03 -2.21
N ASP A 172 -9.58 -6.17 -1.80
CA ASP A 172 -8.20 -6.57 -2.08
C ASP A 172 -8.19 -7.52 -3.28
N GLY A 173 -7.69 -7.04 -4.41
CA GLY A 173 -7.48 -7.87 -5.60
C GLY A 173 -6.47 -8.99 -5.37
N ASN A 174 -5.66 -8.93 -4.30
CA ASN A 174 -4.67 -9.96 -3.95
C ASN A 174 -3.69 -10.30 -5.09
N GLY A 175 -3.52 -9.38 -6.05
CA GLY A 175 -2.71 -9.56 -7.26
C GLY A 175 -3.41 -10.26 -8.42
N TYR A 176 -4.71 -10.54 -8.30
CA TYR A 176 -5.55 -11.09 -9.37
C TYR A 176 -6.24 -9.98 -10.18
N ALA A 177 -6.72 -10.38 -11.37
CA ALA A 177 -7.37 -9.49 -12.32
C ALA A 177 -8.89 -9.69 -12.37
N ILE A 178 -9.61 -8.62 -12.66
CA ILE A 178 -10.96 -8.65 -13.24
C ILE A 178 -10.83 -8.29 -14.72
N LYS A 179 -11.34 -9.12 -15.63
CA LYS A 179 -11.12 -9.00 -17.08
C LYS A 179 -12.41 -8.66 -17.82
N GLY A 180 -12.30 -7.93 -18.93
CA GLY A 180 -13.40 -7.79 -19.90
C GLY A 180 -14.56 -6.88 -19.47
N LEU A 181 -14.34 -5.97 -18.52
CA LEU A 181 -15.36 -5.01 -18.09
C LEU A 181 -15.82 -4.11 -19.24
N LYS A 182 -17.14 -3.99 -19.43
CA LYS A 182 -17.77 -3.10 -20.44
C LYS A 182 -18.39 -1.83 -19.83
N VAL A 183 -18.57 -1.83 -18.52
CA VAL A 183 -18.99 -0.69 -17.70
C VAL A 183 -18.00 -0.54 -16.54
N PRO A 184 -17.95 0.63 -15.87
CA PRO A 184 -17.16 0.81 -14.65
C PRO A 184 -17.38 -0.32 -13.63
N LEU A 185 -16.36 -0.68 -12.85
CA LEU A 185 -16.57 -1.65 -11.77
C LEU A 185 -17.52 -1.07 -10.70
N ILE A 186 -17.36 0.22 -10.38
CA ILE A 186 -18.09 0.95 -9.36
C ILE A 186 -18.62 2.26 -9.95
N GLU A 187 -19.87 2.63 -9.66
CA GLU A 187 -20.36 3.97 -9.96
C GLU A 187 -19.80 4.97 -8.95
N ARG A 188 -20.08 4.77 -7.65
CA ARG A 188 -19.62 5.65 -6.57
C ARG A 188 -18.79 4.91 -5.52
N MET A 189 -17.54 5.31 -5.35
CA MET A 189 -16.76 4.93 -4.18
C MET A 189 -17.00 5.96 -3.07
N ALA A 190 -17.69 5.54 -2.01
CA ALA A 190 -18.12 6.37 -0.87
C ALA A 190 -17.23 6.11 0.35
N GLY A 191 -15.91 6.28 0.16
CA GLY A 191 -14.88 5.87 1.10
C GLY A 191 -14.39 4.43 0.87
N GLY A 192 -13.61 3.92 1.82
CA GLY A 192 -13.09 2.55 1.78
C GLY A 192 -11.78 2.41 1.00
N THR A 193 -11.33 1.16 0.80
CA THR A 193 -10.01 0.85 0.23
C THR A 193 -10.13 -0.15 -0.92
N ILE A 194 -9.58 0.16 -2.08
CA ILE A 194 -9.38 -0.79 -3.17
C ILE A 194 -7.89 -0.93 -3.44
N ARG A 195 -7.40 -2.16 -3.45
CA ARG A 195 -5.97 -2.39 -3.65
C ARG A 195 -5.61 -3.64 -4.39
N ASN A 196 -4.40 -3.66 -4.97
CA ASN A 196 -3.77 -4.85 -5.57
C ASN A 196 -4.62 -5.52 -6.66
N LEU A 197 -5.32 -4.71 -7.45
CA LEU A 197 -6.31 -5.17 -8.41
C LEU A 197 -5.89 -4.76 -9.83
N ALA A 198 -5.96 -5.69 -10.77
CA ALA A 198 -5.87 -5.35 -12.19
C ALA A 198 -7.25 -5.39 -12.83
N LEU A 199 -7.57 -4.39 -13.64
CA LEU A 199 -8.70 -4.37 -14.56
C LEU A 199 -8.14 -4.53 -15.97
N VAL A 200 -8.29 -5.73 -16.53
CA VAL A 200 -7.61 -6.13 -17.77
C VAL A 200 -8.60 -6.16 -18.92
N ASP A 201 -8.17 -5.66 -20.07
CA ASP A 201 -8.92 -5.67 -21.33
C ASP A 201 -10.33 -5.07 -21.17
N VAL A 202 -10.40 -3.94 -20.46
CA VAL A 202 -11.67 -3.20 -20.31
C VAL A 202 -12.03 -2.54 -21.64
N ASN A 203 -13.32 -2.43 -21.94
CA ASN A 203 -13.85 -1.71 -23.09
C ASN A 203 -15.03 -0.87 -22.64
N ILE A 204 -14.73 0.19 -21.91
CA ILE A 204 -15.73 1.04 -21.27
C ILE A 204 -16.06 2.20 -22.17
N ARG A 205 -17.37 2.39 -22.41
CA ARG A 205 -17.92 3.48 -23.21
C ARG A 205 -19.04 4.16 -22.43
N ALA A 206 -18.66 5.04 -21.51
CA ALA A 206 -19.61 5.73 -20.64
C ALA A 206 -20.38 6.81 -21.43
N ALA A 207 -21.68 6.92 -21.19
CA ALA A 207 -22.49 7.99 -21.80
C ALA A 207 -22.11 9.39 -21.27
N GLY A 208 -21.54 9.48 -20.07
CA GLY A 208 -21.12 10.72 -19.41
C GLY A 208 -19.71 10.61 -18.85
N ASN A 209 -19.57 10.78 -17.53
CA ASN A 209 -18.30 10.56 -16.85
C ASN A 209 -17.92 9.08 -16.87
N GLY A 210 -16.62 8.76 -16.87
CA GLY A 210 -16.16 7.38 -16.95
C GLY A 210 -14.83 7.12 -16.24
N GLY A 211 -14.71 5.94 -15.65
CA GLY A 211 -13.47 5.38 -15.14
C GLY A 211 -13.56 3.86 -15.11
N ALA A 212 -12.43 3.16 -15.25
CA ALA A 212 -12.48 1.70 -15.24
C ALA A 212 -12.84 1.14 -13.86
N LEU A 213 -12.24 1.71 -12.82
CA LEU A 213 -12.52 1.32 -11.45
C LEU A 213 -13.78 2.00 -10.93
N ALA A 214 -13.83 3.34 -11.02
CA ALA A 214 -14.92 4.12 -10.45
C ALA A 214 -15.36 5.25 -11.37
N VAL A 215 -16.65 5.56 -11.46
CA VAL A 215 -17.08 6.83 -12.09
C VAL A 215 -16.71 7.99 -11.18
N THR A 216 -16.99 7.86 -9.87
CA THR A 216 -16.77 8.93 -8.90
C THR A 216 -16.16 8.42 -7.58
N LEU A 217 -15.17 9.16 -7.06
CA LEU A 217 -14.68 9.06 -5.68
C LEU A 217 -15.32 10.21 -4.86
N ASP A 218 -16.20 9.87 -3.94
CA ASP A 218 -16.99 10.85 -3.19
C ASP A 218 -17.29 10.35 -1.78
N ALA A 219 -16.38 10.65 -0.84
CA ALA A 219 -16.51 10.17 0.54
C ALA A 219 -17.62 10.87 1.34
N GLN A 220 -18.14 12.04 0.92
CA GLN A 220 -19.24 12.75 1.61
C GLN A 220 -19.11 12.86 3.14
N GLY A 221 -17.89 13.04 3.66
CA GLY A 221 -17.63 13.13 5.11
C GLY A 221 -17.39 11.79 5.81
N THR A 222 -17.36 10.67 5.09
CA THR A 222 -16.84 9.38 5.57
C THR A 222 -15.31 9.35 5.53
N ALA A 223 -14.72 8.19 5.87
CA ALA A 223 -13.31 7.92 5.60
C ALA A 223 -13.01 8.11 4.11
N ALA A 224 -11.79 8.56 3.80
CA ALA A 224 -11.31 8.80 2.45
C ALA A 224 -11.45 7.56 1.55
N CYS A 225 -11.63 7.77 0.25
CA CYS A 225 -11.45 6.73 -0.75
C CYS A 225 -9.95 6.48 -0.93
N GLU A 226 -9.52 5.24 -0.75
CA GLU A 226 -8.13 4.82 -0.85
C GLU A 226 -7.95 3.84 -2.03
N ILE A 227 -7.22 4.24 -3.06
CA ILE A 227 -6.88 3.40 -4.21
C ILE A 227 -5.38 3.16 -4.22
N HIS A 228 -4.98 1.90 -4.11
CA HIS A 228 -3.58 1.52 -4.00
C HIS A 228 -3.21 0.41 -4.97
N ASN A 229 -2.18 0.60 -5.80
CA ASN A 229 -1.65 -0.49 -6.62
C ASN A 229 -2.74 -1.10 -7.52
N VAL A 230 -3.35 -0.26 -8.35
CA VAL A 230 -4.41 -0.65 -9.30
C VAL A 230 -3.94 -0.41 -10.73
N TYR A 231 -4.18 -1.37 -11.63
CA TYR A 231 -3.73 -1.30 -13.02
C TYR A 231 -4.91 -1.43 -13.96
N VAL A 232 -4.93 -0.68 -15.05
CA VAL A 232 -6.00 -0.75 -16.05
C VAL A 232 -5.39 -0.91 -17.45
N THR A 233 -5.86 -1.88 -18.22
CA THR A 233 -5.55 -2.05 -19.66
C THR A 233 -6.83 -2.05 -20.49
N GLY A 234 -6.73 -1.74 -21.79
CA GLY A 234 -7.87 -1.71 -22.71
C GLY A 234 -8.25 -0.29 -23.16
N THR A 235 -9.53 0.06 -23.08
CA THR A 235 -10.06 1.37 -23.50
C THR A 235 -11.09 1.89 -22.50
N VAL A 236 -10.95 3.16 -22.12
CA VAL A 236 -11.92 3.90 -21.30
C VAL A 236 -12.31 5.17 -22.03
N ALA A 237 -13.53 5.20 -22.56
CA ALA A 237 -14.07 6.32 -23.31
C ALA A 237 -15.35 6.85 -22.67
N GLY A 238 -15.62 8.15 -22.84
CA GLY A 238 -16.89 8.74 -22.47
C GLY A 238 -17.10 10.14 -23.02
N ALA A 239 -18.29 10.71 -22.82
CA ALA A 239 -18.61 12.06 -23.30
C ALA A 239 -18.22 13.16 -22.29
N GLY A 240 -18.20 12.86 -20.99
CA GLY A 240 -17.97 13.80 -19.90
C GLY A 240 -16.52 13.79 -19.39
N VAL A 241 -16.35 13.73 -18.07
CA VAL A 241 -15.04 13.62 -17.42
C VAL A 241 -14.60 12.17 -17.39
N VAL A 242 -13.47 11.86 -18.03
CA VAL A 242 -12.98 10.49 -18.19
C VAL A 242 -11.59 10.34 -17.60
N GLY A 243 -11.41 9.35 -16.72
CA GLY A 243 -10.11 8.91 -16.23
C GLY A 243 -9.85 7.45 -16.53
N GLY A 244 -8.59 7.03 -16.67
CA GLY A 244 -8.28 5.61 -16.83
C GLY A 244 -8.67 4.77 -15.61
N ILE A 245 -8.45 5.30 -14.40
CA ILE A 245 -8.87 4.66 -13.14
C ILE A 245 -10.22 5.19 -12.69
N ALA A 246 -10.35 6.49 -12.49
CA ALA A 246 -11.57 7.12 -12.00
C ALA A 246 -11.93 8.40 -12.76
N GLY A 247 -13.22 8.62 -13.00
CA GLY A 247 -13.71 9.81 -13.68
C GLY A 247 -13.49 11.07 -12.84
N ARG A 248 -14.26 11.22 -11.75
CA ARG A 248 -14.21 12.38 -10.86
C ARG A 248 -13.76 11.99 -9.44
N ASP A 249 -12.91 12.81 -8.83
CA ASP A 249 -12.58 12.78 -7.41
C ASP A 249 -13.14 14.04 -6.75
N ILE A 250 -14.25 13.92 -6.02
CA ILE A 250 -15.09 15.06 -5.63
C ILE A 250 -14.87 15.49 -4.17
N SER A 251 -14.80 14.55 -3.24
CA SER A 251 -14.72 14.85 -1.80
C SER A 251 -14.05 13.73 -1.02
N GLY A 252 -13.46 14.06 0.14
CA GLY A 252 -12.97 13.04 1.10
C GLY A 252 -11.48 13.02 1.40
N LYS A 253 -10.68 13.94 0.84
CA LYS A 253 -9.20 13.88 0.92
C LYS A 253 -8.68 12.53 0.40
N ASN A 254 -9.17 12.13 -0.76
CA ASN A 254 -8.94 10.80 -1.32
C ASN A 254 -7.46 10.57 -1.63
N MET A 255 -7.06 9.31 -1.58
CA MET A 255 -5.67 8.90 -1.77
C MET A 255 -5.58 7.92 -2.92
N VAL A 256 -4.89 8.31 -3.99
CA VAL A 256 -4.63 7.44 -5.13
C VAL A 256 -3.13 7.25 -5.24
N SER A 257 -2.66 6.00 -5.16
CA SER A 257 -1.22 5.76 -5.24
C SER A 257 -0.86 4.45 -5.89
N SER A 258 0.28 4.45 -6.60
CA SER A 258 0.70 3.29 -7.40
C SER A 258 -0.39 2.86 -8.39
N ALA A 259 -1.22 3.81 -8.84
CA ALA A 259 -2.28 3.57 -9.79
C ALA A 259 -1.73 3.78 -11.20
N VAL A 260 -1.95 2.81 -12.08
CA VAL A 260 -1.27 2.74 -13.37
C VAL A 260 -2.27 2.51 -14.49
N ASN A 261 -2.27 3.42 -15.45
CA ASN A 261 -3.09 3.30 -16.65
C ASN A 261 -2.25 2.91 -17.86
N TYR A 262 -2.65 1.82 -18.51
CA TYR A 262 -2.20 1.40 -19.84
C TYR A 262 -3.33 1.51 -20.88
N ALA A 263 -4.57 1.73 -20.44
CA ALA A 263 -5.70 1.87 -21.35
C ALA A 263 -5.65 3.17 -22.15
N ALA A 264 -6.15 3.13 -23.37
CA ALA A 264 -6.45 4.36 -24.10
C ALA A 264 -7.61 5.08 -23.41
N VAL A 265 -7.42 6.36 -23.08
CA VAL A 265 -8.44 7.21 -22.45
C VAL A 265 -8.89 8.29 -23.41
N SER A 266 -10.20 8.44 -23.60
CA SER A 266 -10.75 9.46 -24.49
C SER A 266 -12.01 10.11 -23.95
N SER A 267 -12.06 11.45 -23.98
CA SER A 267 -13.29 12.23 -23.76
C SER A 267 -13.71 12.98 -25.02
N SER A 268 -14.98 12.86 -25.43
CA SER A 268 -15.48 13.53 -26.64
C SER A 268 -15.95 14.97 -26.42
N ALA A 269 -16.28 15.37 -25.18
CA ALA A 269 -16.75 16.74 -24.88
C ALA A 269 -16.24 17.31 -23.55
N GLY A 270 -15.73 16.49 -22.64
CA GLY A 270 -15.23 16.92 -21.34
C GLY A 270 -13.72 16.76 -21.18
N THR A 271 -13.29 16.65 -19.93
CA THR A 271 -11.89 16.51 -19.55
C THR A 271 -11.43 15.04 -19.63
N ALA A 272 -10.20 14.80 -20.06
CA ALA A 272 -9.59 13.46 -19.98
C ALA A 272 -8.30 13.45 -19.14
N GLY A 273 -8.16 12.45 -18.29
CA GLY A 273 -6.95 12.20 -17.52
C GLY A 273 -6.50 10.74 -17.61
N GLY A 274 -5.20 10.47 -17.71
CA GLY A 274 -4.75 9.08 -17.79
C GLY A 274 -5.08 8.26 -16.55
N VAL A 275 -5.11 8.87 -15.36
CA VAL A 275 -5.47 8.20 -14.09
C VAL A 275 -6.79 8.73 -13.56
N ILE A 276 -6.88 10.04 -13.36
CA ILE A 276 -8.06 10.74 -12.83
C ILE A 276 -8.53 11.76 -13.85
N GLY A 277 -9.80 11.72 -14.26
CA GLY A 277 -10.33 12.72 -15.20
C GLY A 277 -10.33 14.12 -14.60
N GLU A 278 -10.98 14.30 -13.45
CA GLU A 278 -11.02 15.56 -12.72
C GLU A 278 -10.93 15.34 -11.21
N ASN A 279 -10.05 16.10 -10.55
CA ASN A 279 -10.11 16.33 -9.12
C ASN A 279 -10.93 17.59 -8.86
N GLY A 280 -12.14 17.42 -8.36
CA GLY A 280 -13.13 18.45 -8.12
C GLY A 280 -12.84 19.37 -6.93
N ALA A 281 -13.53 20.50 -6.96
CA ALA A 281 -13.47 21.58 -5.98
C ALA A 281 -13.66 21.13 -4.52
N GLY A 282 -12.58 21.18 -3.72
CA GLY A 282 -12.61 20.96 -2.26
C GLY A 282 -12.02 19.62 -1.79
N ALA A 283 -11.63 18.75 -2.72
CA ALA A 283 -10.94 17.51 -2.39
C ALA A 283 -9.45 17.78 -2.17
N ALA A 284 -9.02 17.85 -0.89
CA ALA A 284 -7.60 17.86 -0.51
C ALA A 284 -6.94 16.48 -0.73
N SER A 285 -7.09 15.96 -1.95
CA SER A 285 -6.67 14.62 -2.37
C SER A 285 -5.20 14.57 -2.71
N SER A 286 -4.65 13.36 -2.67
CA SER A 286 -3.24 13.10 -2.99
C SER A 286 -3.08 12.02 -4.06
N TYR A 287 -2.18 12.29 -5.02
CA TYR A 287 -1.83 11.37 -6.10
C TYR A 287 -0.34 11.08 -6.05
N THR A 288 0.04 9.88 -5.66
CA THR A 288 1.45 9.55 -5.40
C THR A 288 1.89 8.33 -6.18
N LYS A 289 3.00 8.41 -6.92
CA LYS A 289 3.50 7.33 -7.77
C LYS A 289 2.41 6.83 -8.71
N CYS A 290 1.68 7.72 -9.35
CA CYS A 290 0.73 7.31 -10.40
C CYS A 290 1.44 7.31 -11.75
N ALA A 291 1.04 6.43 -12.66
CA ALA A 291 1.67 6.35 -13.97
C ALA A 291 0.65 6.20 -15.10
N ASN A 292 0.95 6.84 -16.23
CA ASN A 292 0.20 6.67 -17.46
C ASN A 292 1.12 6.28 -18.62
N TYR A 293 0.73 5.19 -19.29
CA TYR A 293 1.36 4.66 -20.49
C TYR A 293 0.40 4.64 -21.68
N GLY A 294 -0.91 4.69 -21.41
CA GLY A 294 -1.93 4.76 -22.44
C GLY A 294 -2.02 6.15 -23.08
N THR A 295 -2.54 6.23 -24.30
CA THR A 295 -2.84 7.51 -24.94
C THR A 295 -4.00 8.19 -24.23
N VAL A 296 -3.92 9.51 -24.02
CA VAL A 296 -5.01 10.32 -23.48
C VAL A 296 -5.43 11.35 -24.52
N SER A 297 -6.72 11.40 -24.83
CA SER A 297 -7.28 12.34 -25.81
C SER A 297 -8.53 13.04 -25.27
N SER A 298 -8.65 14.33 -25.54
CA SER A 298 -9.87 15.09 -25.25
C SER A 298 -10.09 16.19 -26.29
N ASN A 299 -11.35 16.52 -26.54
CA ASN A 299 -11.73 17.72 -27.32
C ASN A 299 -11.73 19.02 -26.47
N SER A 300 -11.21 18.96 -25.24
CA SER A 300 -11.14 20.06 -24.28
C SER A 300 -9.80 20.00 -23.52
N VAL A 301 -9.82 19.73 -22.20
CA VAL A 301 -8.65 19.62 -21.32
C VAL A 301 -8.15 18.17 -21.30
N ALA A 302 -6.83 17.98 -21.41
CA ALA A 302 -6.21 16.66 -21.32
C ALA A 302 -4.95 16.67 -20.44
N GLY A 303 -4.83 15.66 -19.57
CA GLY A 303 -3.66 15.46 -18.71
C GLY A 303 -3.19 14.01 -18.66
N GLY A 304 -1.88 13.78 -18.61
CA GLY A 304 -1.34 12.42 -18.52
C GLY A 304 -1.70 11.68 -17.24
N ILE A 305 -1.83 12.37 -16.10
CA ILE A 305 -2.27 11.77 -14.83
C ILE A 305 -3.63 12.32 -14.44
N VAL A 306 -3.74 13.64 -14.31
CA VAL A 306 -4.98 14.33 -13.93
C VAL A 306 -5.39 15.25 -15.07
N GLY A 307 -6.62 15.15 -15.56
CA GLY A 307 -7.09 16.08 -16.60
C GLY A 307 -7.23 17.50 -16.04
N SER A 308 -8.14 17.69 -15.08
CA SER A 308 -8.34 18.96 -14.37
C SER A 308 -8.20 18.79 -12.86
N ALA A 309 -7.56 19.74 -12.20
CA ALA A 309 -7.24 19.71 -10.79
C ALA A 309 -7.71 21.01 -10.11
N TYR A 310 -8.53 20.90 -9.08
CA TYR A 310 -9.12 22.04 -8.37
C TYR A 310 -8.84 21.96 -6.87
N SER A 311 -7.96 22.84 -6.38
CA SER A 311 -7.76 23.05 -4.95
C SER A 311 -8.52 24.29 -4.49
N LEU A 312 -9.71 24.10 -3.93
CA LEU A 312 -10.47 25.18 -3.27
C LEU A 312 -10.37 25.00 -1.76
N ASN A 313 -9.78 25.95 -1.04
CA ASN A 313 -9.73 25.96 0.44
C ASN A 313 -9.05 24.73 1.11
N GLY A 314 -8.29 23.93 0.36
CA GLY A 314 -7.61 22.72 0.83
C GLY A 314 -6.20 22.56 0.26
N GLN A 315 -5.48 21.51 0.66
CA GLN A 315 -4.15 21.19 0.13
C GLN A 315 -4.23 19.98 -0.80
N MET A 316 -3.88 20.18 -2.08
CA MET A 316 -3.75 19.10 -3.05
C MET A 316 -2.27 18.71 -3.18
N GLY A 317 -1.98 17.40 -3.19
CA GLY A 317 -0.62 16.90 -3.33
C GLY A 317 -0.45 15.95 -4.52
N MET A 318 0.58 16.17 -5.35
CA MET A 318 1.00 15.21 -6.37
C MET A 318 2.48 14.92 -6.27
N SER A 319 2.86 13.64 -6.18
CA SER A 319 4.29 13.31 -6.06
C SER A 319 4.74 12.05 -6.81
N THR A 320 5.93 12.12 -7.42
CA THR A 320 6.57 10.98 -8.10
C THR A 320 5.73 10.33 -9.22
N CYS A 321 4.91 11.11 -9.94
CA CYS A 321 4.05 10.58 -11.00
C CYS A 321 4.71 10.67 -12.38
N THR A 322 4.38 9.73 -13.26
CA THR A 322 5.06 9.58 -14.56
C THR A 322 4.09 9.44 -15.73
N ASN A 323 4.36 10.12 -16.84
CA ASN A 323 3.64 9.93 -18.09
C ASN A 323 4.60 9.56 -19.23
N THR A 324 4.25 8.52 -19.97
CA THR A 324 4.91 8.12 -21.23
C THR A 324 3.92 8.07 -22.40
N GLY A 325 2.62 8.04 -22.10
CA GLY A 325 1.56 8.04 -23.10
C GLY A 325 1.44 9.39 -23.81
N ASN A 326 1.06 9.36 -25.08
CA ASN A 326 0.83 10.59 -25.84
C ASN A 326 -0.48 11.26 -25.40
N ILE A 327 -0.44 12.58 -25.24
CA ILE A 327 -1.54 13.40 -24.77
C ILE A 327 -1.98 14.34 -25.90
N THR A 328 -3.27 14.33 -26.22
CA THR A 328 -3.86 15.24 -27.20
C THR A 328 -5.06 15.96 -26.58
N GLY A 329 -5.07 17.30 -26.67
CA GLY A 329 -6.17 18.13 -26.18
C GLY A 329 -6.35 19.39 -27.02
N VAL A 330 -7.19 20.31 -26.54
CA VAL A 330 -7.46 21.60 -27.20
C VAL A 330 -6.88 22.75 -26.37
N ASN A 331 -7.38 22.95 -25.14
CA ASN A 331 -7.03 24.10 -24.30
C ASN A 331 -6.74 23.64 -22.86
N GLY A 332 -5.48 23.72 -22.42
CA GLY A 332 -5.04 23.14 -21.15
C GLY A 332 -4.61 21.70 -21.35
N VAL A 333 -3.50 21.51 -22.06
CA VAL A 333 -2.95 20.18 -22.37
C VAL A 333 -1.63 20.01 -21.63
N GLY A 334 -1.59 19.05 -20.71
CA GLY A 334 -0.43 18.79 -19.88
C GLY A 334 0.07 17.37 -20.01
N GLY A 335 1.40 17.19 -20.06
CA GLY A 335 1.98 15.85 -19.95
C GLY A 335 1.64 15.15 -18.63
N ILE A 336 1.29 15.90 -17.57
CA ILE A 336 0.87 15.36 -16.27
C ILE A 336 -0.50 15.91 -15.85
N ILE A 337 -0.66 17.25 -15.83
CA ILE A 337 -1.90 17.93 -15.44
C ILE A 337 -2.36 18.85 -16.57
N GLY A 338 -3.57 18.67 -17.09
CA GLY A 338 -4.11 19.54 -18.13
C GLY A 338 -4.38 20.96 -17.61
N TYR A 339 -5.30 21.05 -16.65
CA TYR A 339 -5.66 22.31 -15.98
C TYR A 339 -5.47 22.20 -14.47
N LEU A 340 -4.75 23.16 -13.89
CA LEU A 340 -4.54 23.28 -12.46
C LEU A 340 -5.09 24.62 -11.96
N ARG A 341 -6.10 24.57 -11.09
CA ARG A 341 -6.70 25.73 -10.45
C ARG A 341 -6.53 25.64 -8.94
N CYS A 342 -5.98 26.68 -8.36
CA CYS A 342 -6.04 26.94 -6.92
C CYS A 342 -6.91 28.18 -6.69
N ASP A 343 -7.89 28.06 -5.80
CA ASP A 343 -8.69 29.18 -5.32
C ASP A 343 -8.64 29.20 -3.79
N SER A 344 -8.58 30.40 -3.23
CA SER A 344 -8.47 30.58 -1.80
C SER A 344 -9.45 31.63 -1.31
N THR A 345 -10.35 31.20 -0.45
CA THR A 345 -11.18 32.09 0.37
C THR A 345 -10.87 31.95 1.87
N THR A 346 -10.00 30.99 2.27
CA THR A 346 -9.55 30.75 3.66
C THR A 346 -8.07 30.39 3.75
N ALA A 347 -7.46 30.51 4.94
CA ALA A 347 -6.07 30.13 5.18
C ALA A 347 -5.84 28.61 4.97
N GLY A 348 -4.80 28.26 4.21
CA GLY A 348 -4.36 26.87 4.04
C GLY A 348 -4.71 26.23 2.69
N ALA A 349 -5.23 26.98 1.71
CA ALA A 349 -5.36 26.51 0.34
C ALA A 349 -3.99 26.40 -0.36
N GLY A 350 -3.75 25.35 -1.14
CA GLY A 350 -2.51 25.22 -1.91
C GLY A 350 -2.42 23.94 -2.73
N VAL A 351 -1.39 23.90 -3.57
CA VAL A 351 -1.06 22.76 -4.42
C VAL A 351 0.45 22.53 -4.37
N ASP A 352 0.85 21.33 -3.95
CA ASP A 352 2.25 20.89 -3.99
C ASP A 352 2.41 19.74 -5.01
N ILE A 353 3.13 20.03 -6.09
CA ILE A 353 3.47 19.08 -7.15
C ILE A 353 4.99 18.87 -7.14
N ALA A 354 5.44 17.63 -6.96
CA ALA A 354 6.85 17.31 -6.80
C ALA A 354 7.28 16.03 -7.51
N GLY A 355 8.38 16.05 -8.25
CA GLY A 355 8.94 14.80 -8.81
C GLY A 355 8.13 14.25 -9.99
N MET A 356 7.54 15.11 -10.82
CA MET A 356 6.79 14.66 -12.00
C MET A 356 7.73 14.36 -13.16
N ALA A 357 7.44 13.34 -13.98
CA ALA A 357 8.22 13.06 -15.18
C ALA A 357 7.34 12.76 -16.40
N ASN A 358 7.44 13.57 -17.44
CA ASN A 358 6.80 13.32 -18.73
C ASN A 358 7.83 12.93 -19.80
N SER A 359 7.53 11.92 -20.61
CA SER A 359 8.22 11.63 -21.87
C SER A 359 7.27 11.42 -23.06
N GLY A 360 5.96 11.43 -22.81
CA GLY A 360 4.95 11.35 -23.87
C GLY A 360 4.88 12.64 -24.67
N THR A 361 4.48 12.55 -25.93
CA THR A 361 4.23 13.73 -26.76
C THR A 361 2.98 14.45 -26.23
N VAL A 362 3.06 15.77 -26.07
CA VAL A 362 1.94 16.62 -25.66
C VAL A 362 1.54 17.50 -26.83
N LYS A 363 0.30 17.33 -27.32
CA LYS A 363 -0.23 18.01 -28.50
C LYS A 363 -1.52 18.77 -28.18
N GLY A 364 -1.62 20.01 -28.65
CA GLY A 364 -2.86 20.78 -28.52
C GLY A 364 -2.85 22.09 -29.29
N THR A 365 -3.85 22.92 -29.03
CA THR A 365 -4.05 24.20 -29.74
C THR A 365 -3.89 25.43 -28.86
N SER A 366 -3.92 25.31 -27.53
CA SER A 366 -3.68 26.41 -26.58
C SER A 366 -3.29 25.89 -25.19
N ARG A 367 -2.47 26.66 -24.47
CA ARG A 367 -2.01 26.39 -23.10
C ARG A 367 -1.47 24.97 -22.92
N ILE A 368 -0.29 24.73 -23.50
CA ILE A 368 0.31 23.40 -23.63
C ILE A 368 1.61 23.34 -22.84
N GLY A 369 1.73 22.37 -21.94
CA GLY A 369 2.90 22.20 -21.09
C GLY A 369 3.34 20.75 -20.97
N GLY A 370 4.65 20.51 -20.90
CA GLY A 370 5.19 19.18 -20.68
C GLY A 370 4.83 18.58 -19.32
N VAL A 371 4.52 19.42 -18.32
CA VAL A 371 4.01 18.99 -17.01
C VAL A 371 2.61 19.52 -16.80
N ALA A 372 2.40 20.83 -16.83
CA ALA A 372 1.12 21.48 -16.59
C ALA A 372 0.68 22.31 -17.81
N GLY A 373 -0.51 22.08 -18.35
CA GLY A 373 -1.02 22.87 -19.47
C GLY A 373 -1.34 24.31 -19.06
N TYR A 374 -2.22 24.46 -18.07
CA TYR A 374 -2.66 25.76 -17.55
C TYR A 374 -2.63 25.77 -16.03
N ILE A 375 -1.90 26.72 -15.45
CA ILE A 375 -1.82 26.97 -14.01
C ILE A 375 -2.57 28.28 -13.73
N TYR A 376 -3.57 28.22 -12.87
CA TYR A 376 -4.41 29.35 -12.50
C TYR A 376 -4.50 29.45 -10.98
N LEU A 377 -4.06 30.58 -10.42
CA LEU A 377 -4.18 30.86 -9.01
C LEU A 377 -5.03 32.10 -8.82
N GLN A 378 -6.21 31.95 -8.22
CA GLN A 378 -7.06 33.05 -7.82
C GLN A 378 -7.05 33.20 -6.31
N ASP A 379 -6.74 34.41 -5.85
CA ASP A 379 -6.88 34.78 -4.45
C ASP A 379 -7.99 35.84 -4.37
N SER A 380 -9.01 35.54 -3.58
CA SER A 380 -10.18 36.40 -3.42
C SER A 380 -10.08 37.28 -2.16
N VAL A 381 -9.08 37.08 -1.29
CA VAL A 381 -8.91 37.83 -0.03
C VAL A 381 -7.43 38.11 0.25
N SER A 382 -7.03 39.38 0.32
CA SER A 382 -5.64 39.87 0.45
C SER A 382 -4.82 39.41 1.68
N ALA A 383 -5.39 38.57 2.56
CA ALA A 383 -4.83 38.11 3.83
C ALA A 383 -4.36 36.64 3.85
N TYR A 384 -4.48 35.88 2.75
CA TYR A 384 -4.20 34.43 2.74
C TYR A 384 -3.10 34.00 1.75
N ASP A 385 -2.21 33.10 2.18
CA ASP A 385 -0.95 32.72 1.50
C ASP A 385 -1.11 31.49 0.60
N ALA A 386 -2.12 31.50 -0.29
CA ALA A 386 -2.34 30.38 -1.21
C ALA A 386 -1.21 30.27 -2.23
N LYS A 387 -0.73 29.03 -2.44
CA LYS A 387 0.46 28.77 -3.26
C LYS A 387 0.28 27.58 -4.17
N ILE A 388 0.82 27.71 -5.38
CA ILE A 388 1.09 26.57 -6.26
C ILE A 388 2.60 26.38 -6.34
N THR A 389 3.07 25.22 -5.89
CA THR A 389 4.46 24.81 -5.96
C THR A 389 4.62 23.67 -6.96
N LEU A 390 5.43 23.88 -7.99
CA LEU A 390 5.90 22.85 -8.91
C LEU A 390 7.39 22.65 -8.70
N THR A 391 7.79 21.48 -8.21
CA THR A 391 9.18 21.19 -7.88
C THR A 391 9.68 19.90 -8.52
N GLN A 392 11.00 19.79 -8.69
CA GLN A 392 11.67 18.51 -8.97
C GLN A 392 11.12 17.79 -10.22
N SER A 393 10.58 18.54 -11.18
CA SER A 393 9.77 18.00 -12.27
C SER A 393 10.49 18.10 -13.62
N TYR A 394 10.19 17.14 -14.49
CA TYR A 394 10.95 16.86 -15.70
C TYR A 394 10.04 16.62 -16.90
N ASN A 395 10.40 17.22 -18.04
CA ASN A 395 9.83 16.90 -19.34
C ASN A 395 10.93 16.49 -20.34
N ALA A 396 10.77 15.32 -20.96
CA ALA A 396 11.50 14.85 -22.14
C ALA A 396 10.62 14.74 -23.39
N GLY A 397 9.30 14.85 -23.21
CA GLY A 397 8.33 14.68 -24.28
C GLY A 397 8.39 15.82 -25.29
N LEU A 398 8.06 15.50 -26.54
CA LEU A 398 7.85 16.52 -27.58
C LEU A 398 6.61 17.37 -27.22
N ILE A 399 6.76 18.69 -27.23
CA ILE A 399 5.64 19.63 -27.21
C ILE A 399 5.30 19.99 -28.65
N ASP A 400 4.25 19.35 -29.18
CA ASP A 400 3.73 19.57 -30.53
C ASP A 400 2.60 20.59 -30.49
N SER A 401 2.99 21.87 -30.55
CA SER A 401 2.07 23.00 -30.44
C SER A 401 1.89 23.74 -31.76
N ILE A 402 0.71 24.34 -31.93
CA ILE A 402 0.42 25.39 -32.91
C ILE A 402 0.04 26.74 -32.24
N SER A 403 0.26 26.88 -30.92
CA SER A 403 -0.20 28.02 -30.11
C SER A 403 0.93 28.88 -29.55
N SER A 404 0.61 30.14 -29.25
CA SER A 404 1.47 31.10 -28.55
C SER A 404 1.63 30.86 -27.03
N TYR A 405 0.89 29.91 -26.45
CA TYR A 405 0.88 29.59 -25.00
C TYR A 405 1.55 28.24 -24.73
N SER A 406 2.78 28.07 -25.20
CA SER A 406 3.47 26.78 -25.20
C SER A 406 4.70 26.82 -24.31
N GLY A 407 4.78 25.92 -23.33
CA GLY A 407 5.90 25.85 -22.39
C GLY A 407 6.46 24.45 -22.27
N GLY A 408 7.77 24.34 -22.07
CA GLY A 408 8.41 23.04 -21.86
C GLY A 408 7.93 22.35 -20.59
N LEU A 409 7.58 23.12 -19.55
CA LEU A 409 6.95 22.61 -18.33
C LEU A 409 5.53 23.12 -18.14
N ALA A 410 5.32 24.44 -18.22
CA ALA A 410 4.03 25.09 -17.98
C ALA A 410 3.56 25.88 -19.20
N GLY A 411 2.39 25.60 -19.76
CA GLY A 411 1.89 26.32 -20.93
C GLY A 411 1.54 27.78 -20.63
N HIS A 412 0.66 28.01 -19.65
CA HIS A 412 0.27 29.34 -19.17
C HIS A 412 0.20 29.36 -17.66
N ILE A 413 0.79 30.37 -17.02
CA ILE A 413 0.66 30.65 -15.59
C ILE A 413 -0.12 31.96 -15.44
N GLN A 414 -1.28 31.91 -14.79
CA GLN A 414 -2.12 33.08 -14.59
C GLN A 414 -2.44 33.32 -13.11
N VAL A 415 -2.23 34.57 -12.68
CA VAL A 415 -2.47 35.06 -11.32
C VAL A 415 -3.26 36.37 -11.39
N PRO A 416 -4.61 36.33 -11.50
CA PRO A 416 -5.42 37.52 -11.75
C PRO A 416 -5.85 38.29 -10.49
N GLY A 417 -5.71 37.72 -9.28
CA GLY A 417 -6.18 38.32 -8.02
C GLY A 417 -5.17 39.24 -7.34
N THR A 418 -5.59 39.84 -6.22
CA THR A 418 -4.80 40.72 -5.32
C THR A 418 -3.88 39.95 -4.37
N ALA A 419 -3.37 38.78 -4.80
CA ALA A 419 -2.55 37.89 -3.97
C ALA A 419 -1.36 38.65 -3.37
N SER A 420 -1.32 38.78 -2.04
CA SER A 420 -0.25 39.51 -1.32
C SER A 420 0.98 38.65 -1.03
N ALA A 421 0.93 37.36 -1.39
CA ALA A 421 2.01 36.41 -1.20
C ALA A 421 3.26 36.79 -2.03
N SER A 422 4.41 36.82 -1.38
CA SER A 422 5.70 37.14 -2.00
C SER A 422 6.11 36.16 -3.11
N GLN A 423 5.45 34.99 -3.21
CA GLN A 423 5.60 33.94 -4.22
C GLN A 423 4.30 33.13 -4.38
N ALA A 424 3.33 33.63 -5.15
CA ALA A 424 2.05 32.97 -5.37
C ALA A 424 2.21 31.65 -6.17
N VAL A 425 3.09 31.66 -7.17
CA VAL A 425 3.45 30.45 -7.93
C VAL A 425 4.97 30.27 -7.90
N LYS A 426 5.42 29.06 -7.56
CA LYS A 426 6.83 28.70 -7.50
C LYS A 426 7.12 27.50 -8.40
N VAL A 427 8.02 27.66 -9.36
CA VAL A 427 8.58 26.59 -10.18
C VAL A 427 10.06 26.44 -9.81
N GLU A 428 10.44 25.33 -9.16
CA GLU A 428 11.78 25.18 -8.60
C GLU A 428 12.42 23.81 -8.86
N ASN A 429 13.72 23.76 -9.18
CA ASN A 429 14.43 22.50 -9.45
C ASN A 429 13.76 21.70 -10.58
N CYS A 430 13.35 22.36 -11.68
CA CYS A 430 12.64 21.70 -12.78
C CYS A 430 13.40 21.76 -14.11
N TYR A 431 13.15 20.79 -15.00
CA TYR A 431 13.97 20.51 -16.17
C TYR A 431 13.11 20.24 -17.39
N ASN A 432 13.33 20.99 -18.46
CA ASN A 432 12.83 20.65 -19.77
C ASN A 432 13.99 20.20 -20.67
N LEU A 433 13.99 18.92 -21.06
CA LEU A 433 14.78 18.37 -22.16
C LEU A 433 13.89 18.05 -23.38
N GLY A 434 12.57 18.21 -23.25
CA GLY A 434 11.63 17.96 -24.30
C GLY A 434 11.80 18.93 -25.47
N ARG A 435 11.73 18.39 -26.68
CA ARG A 435 11.76 19.18 -27.91
C ARG A 435 10.49 20.03 -27.99
N MET A 436 10.62 21.26 -28.49
CA MET A 436 9.49 22.17 -28.68
C MET A 436 9.51 22.76 -30.08
N LYS A 437 8.33 22.94 -30.68
CA LYS A 437 8.19 23.64 -31.97
C LYS A 437 8.23 25.17 -31.83
N ASP A 438 7.59 25.71 -30.80
CA ASP A 438 7.52 27.13 -30.47
C ASP A 438 7.19 27.31 -28.97
N GLY A 439 7.48 28.47 -28.40
CA GLY A 439 7.19 28.82 -27.00
C GLY A 439 8.41 29.02 -26.10
N GLY A 440 8.19 28.93 -24.78
CA GLY A 440 9.22 29.14 -23.75
C GLY A 440 9.70 27.83 -23.14
N ASN A 441 11.01 27.72 -22.87
CA ASN A 441 11.60 26.46 -22.41
C ASN A 441 11.05 25.97 -21.06
N ILE A 442 10.61 26.87 -20.19
CA ILE A 442 10.00 26.53 -18.90
C ILE A 442 8.52 26.91 -18.92
N ALA A 443 8.22 28.18 -19.19
CA ALA A 443 6.86 28.69 -19.23
C ALA A 443 6.54 29.33 -20.58
N GLY A 444 5.35 29.09 -21.14
CA GLY A 444 4.89 29.79 -22.34
C GLY A 444 4.55 31.25 -22.01
N GLU A 445 3.37 31.48 -21.45
CA GLU A 445 2.99 32.82 -20.97
C GLU A 445 2.87 32.87 -19.45
N ILE A 446 3.20 34.02 -18.86
CA ILE A 446 2.89 34.36 -17.48
C ILE A 446 2.05 35.64 -17.48
N THR A 447 0.86 35.58 -16.89
CA THR A 447 -0.01 36.75 -16.70
C THR A 447 -0.23 36.99 -15.21
N SER A 448 0.21 38.11 -14.67
CA SER A 448 0.04 38.43 -13.24
C SER A 448 -0.43 39.86 -13.01
N VAL A 449 -1.37 40.04 -12.08
CA VAL A 449 -1.89 41.35 -11.64
C VAL A 449 -1.16 41.82 -10.38
N SER A 450 -1.01 41.01 -9.33
CA SER A 450 -0.26 41.42 -8.12
C SER A 450 0.57 40.33 -7.44
N GLY A 451 0.47 39.07 -7.90
CA GLY A 451 1.18 37.94 -7.29
C GLY A 451 2.51 37.64 -7.98
N ASN A 452 3.56 37.37 -7.21
CA ASN A 452 4.87 37.08 -7.79
C ASN A 452 4.98 35.62 -8.24
N VAL A 453 5.56 35.41 -9.42
CA VAL A 453 5.94 34.08 -9.93
C VAL A 453 7.45 33.90 -9.80
N LEU A 454 7.89 32.95 -8.99
CA LEU A 454 9.29 32.56 -8.88
C LEU A 454 9.58 31.37 -9.80
N ILE A 455 10.51 31.53 -10.72
CA ILE A 455 11.16 30.41 -11.41
C ILE A 455 12.60 30.35 -10.92
N SER A 456 12.92 29.35 -10.11
CA SER A 456 14.25 29.18 -9.54
C SER A 456 14.85 27.84 -9.90
N LYS A 457 16.17 27.78 -10.06
CA LYS A 457 16.89 26.51 -10.26
C LYS A 457 16.23 25.67 -11.36
N CYS A 458 15.95 26.27 -12.52
CA CYS A 458 15.33 25.59 -13.64
C CYS A 458 16.26 25.52 -14.84
N PHE A 459 16.20 24.41 -15.59
CA PHE A 459 17.02 24.21 -16.79
C PHE A 459 16.15 23.87 -18.00
N GLY A 460 16.40 24.54 -19.12
CA GLY A 460 15.77 24.27 -20.40
C GLY A 460 16.78 24.00 -21.51
N ALA A 461 16.67 22.84 -22.17
CA ALA A 461 17.45 22.52 -23.36
C ALA A 461 16.61 22.70 -24.62
N GLN A 462 17.03 23.61 -25.50
CA GLN A 462 16.45 23.77 -26.82
C GLN A 462 17.18 22.86 -27.82
N ILE A 463 16.49 21.83 -28.30
CA ILE A 463 17.10 20.78 -29.14
C ILE A 463 16.69 20.90 -30.63
N TYR A 464 15.78 21.82 -30.99
CA TYR A 464 15.36 22.06 -32.38
C TYR A 464 15.55 23.53 -32.78
N GLY A 465 15.86 23.79 -34.06
CA GLY A 465 15.99 25.13 -34.68
C GLY A 465 14.68 25.92 -34.76
N SER A 466 13.92 25.88 -33.68
CA SER A 466 12.69 26.61 -33.38
C SER A 466 13.02 28.05 -32.98
N ALA A 467 12.10 28.97 -33.23
CA ALA A 467 12.13 30.34 -32.72
C ALA A 467 11.72 30.42 -31.22
N THR A 468 12.08 29.45 -30.36
CA THR A 468 11.71 29.48 -28.94
C THR A 468 12.34 30.69 -28.25
N LYS A 469 11.58 31.41 -27.42
CA LYS A 469 11.94 32.77 -26.98
C LYS A 469 12.74 32.90 -25.67
N GLY A 470 13.30 31.80 -25.14
CA GLY A 470 14.10 31.78 -23.90
C GLY A 470 13.50 30.89 -22.80
N ILE A 471 13.72 31.23 -21.52
CA ILE A 471 13.15 30.51 -20.35
C ILE A 471 11.62 30.71 -20.29
N ILE A 472 11.17 31.93 -20.58
CA ILE A 472 9.76 32.33 -20.68
C ILE A 472 9.55 32.89 -22.10
N ASP A 473 8.44 32.59 -22.77
CA ASP A 473 8.11 33.23 -24.05
C ASP A 473 7.55 34.64 -23.83
N LYS A 474 6.51 34.76 -22.99
CA LYS A 474 5.84 36.04 -22.75
C LYS A 474 5.49 36.26 -21.28
N ALA A 475 5.64 37.50 -20.82
CA ALA A 475 5.03 37.99 -19.58
C ALA A 475 4.02 39.08 -19.92
N SER A 476 2.86 39.15 -19.24
CA SER A 476 1.79 40.14 -19.49
C SER A 476 1.04 40.56 -18.21
N ASN A 477 0.36 41.71 -18.26
CA ASN A 477 -0.47 42.25 -17.17
C ASN A 477 -1.94 42.01 -17.54
N GLY A 478 -2.73 41.56 -16.57
CA GLY A 478 -4.00 42.25 -16.30
C GLY A 478 -3.65 43.47 -15.44
N GLU A 479 -4.36 44.58 -15.56
CA GLU A 479 -4.10 45.89 -14.93
C GLU A 479 -3.49 45.87 -13.48
N GLY A 480 -2.16 45.71 -13.30
CA GLY A 480 -1.52 45.60 -11.97
C GLY A 480 0.04 45.57 -11.93
N THR A 481 0.64 45.29 -10.75
CA THR A 481 2.10 45.32 -10.44
C THR A 481 2.78 43.94 -10.28
N GLY A 482 2.21 42.84 -10.78
CA GLY A 482 2.79 41.50 -10.62
C GLY A 482 4.15 41.32 -11.32
N TYR A 483 5.07 40.58 -10.71
CA TYR A 483 6.42 40.32 -11.26
C TYR A 483 6.74 38.83 -11.44
N CYS A 484 7.58 38.51 -12.42
CA CYS A 484 8.27 37.23 -12.48
C CYS A 484 9.74 37.41 -12.08
N THR A 485 10.24 36.52 -11.21
CA THR A 485 11.64 36.51 -10.79
C THR A 485 12.31 35.22 -11.25
N LEU A 486 13.43 35.35 -11.95
CA LEU A 486 14.33 34.27 -12.28
C LEU A 486 15.50 34.22 -11.29
N SER A 487 15.83 33.03 -10.77
CA SER A 487 16.96 32.84 -9.86
C SER A 487 17.67 31.52 -10.12
N ASP A 488 18.98 31.55 -10.34
CA ASP A 488 19.77 30.35 -10.65
C ASP A 488 19.17 29.51 -11.82
N CYS A 489 18.63 30.16 -12.86
CA CYS A 489 18.10 29.47 -14.04
C CYS A 489 19.17 29.29 -15.12
N TYR A 490 19.04 28.26 -15.95
CA TYR A 490 20.02 27.90 -16.98
C TYR A 490 19.33 27.48 -18.28
N TYR A 491 19.98 27.71 -19.41
CA TYR A 491 19.50 27.23 -20.70
C TYR A 491 20.64 26.80 -21.62
N PHE A 492 20.32 25.94 -22.57
CA PHE A 492 21.21 25.57 -23.68
C PHE A 492 20.47 25.76 -25.01
N SER A 493 21.11 26.42 -25.97
CA SER A 493 20.64 26.56 -27.36
C SER A 493 21.71 26.10 -28.34
N ALA A 494 21.33 25.30 -29.33
CA ALA A 494 22.22 24.82 -30.38
C ALA A 494 22.54 25.90 -31.44
N THR A 495 21.71 26.94 -31.57
CA THR A 495 21.86 28.00 -32.59
C THR A 495 22.64 29.21 -32.10
N GLY A 496 22.99 29.28 -30.82
CA GLY A 496 23.76 30.39 -30.23
C GLY A 496 23.01 31.72 -30.13
N GLU A 497 21.87 31.86 -30.79
CA GLU A 497 20.90 32.92 -30.56
C GLU A 497 20.11 32.59 -29.29
N TYR A 498 20.17 33.47 -28.30
CA TYR A 498 19.07 33.88 -27.42
C TYR A 498 19.61 34.50 -26.12
N ALA A 499 19.08 35.67 -25.82
CA ALA A 499 19.07 36.29 -24.50
C ALA A 499 17.66 36.89 -24.38
N PHE A 500 16.95 36.53 -23.32
CA PHE A 500 15.78 37.20 -22.71
C PHE A 500 14.92 38.11 -23.61
N VAL A 501 13.60 37.95 -23.56
CA VAL A 501 12.76 39.14 -23.75
C VAL A 501 13.06 40.06 -22.56
N SER A 502 13.74 41.18 -22.80
CA SER A 502 13.85 42.27 -21.83
C SER A 502 12.47 42.93 -21.67
N ASP A 503 11.53 42.18 -21.11
CA ASP A 503 10.25 42.68 -20.64
C ASP A 503 10.50 43.28 -19.25
N SER A 504 10.00 44.49 -19.00
CA SER A 504 10.16 45.20 -17.73
C SER A 504 9.59 44.46 -16.51
N ARG A 505 8.90 43.34 -16.73
CA ARG A 505 8.23 42.53 -15.70
C ARG A 505 8.94 41.23 -15.34
N VAL A 506 10.02 40.89 -16.04
CA VAL A 506 10.89 39.77 -15.67
C VAL A 506 12.15 40.34 -15.03
N SER A 507 12.43 39.94 -13.80
CA SER A 507 13.64 40.31 -13.06
C SER A 507 14.55 39.09 -12.87
N GLY A 508 15.84 39.34 -12.61
CA GLY A 508 16.84 38.30 -12.43
C GLY A 508 17.51 37.86 -13.73
N THR A 509 18.23 36.74 -13.70
CA THR A 509 19.02 36.25 -14.84
C THR A 509 18.94 34.73 -15.00
N ALA A 510 19.18 34.28 -16.22
CA ALA A 510 19.40 32.90 -16.60
C ALA A 510 20.77 32.74 -17.31
N THR A 511 21.52 31.70 -16.98
CA THR A 511 22.87 31.50 -17.50
C THR A 511 22.84 30.58 -18.73
N ALA A 512 23.39 31.04 -19.84
CA ALA A 512 23.63 30.18 -21.01
C ALA A 512 24.72 29.15 -20.70
N LEU A 513 24.47 27.90 -21.02
CA LEU A 513 25.45 26.82 -20.94
C LEU A 513 25.80 26.33 -22.34
N SER A 514 27.06 25.97 -22.58
CA SER A 514 27.43 25.14 -23.73
C SER A 514 26.87 23.72 -23.60
N ALA A 515 26.86 22.95 -24.69
CA ALA A 515 26.44 21.55 -24.67
C ALA A 515 27.20 20.70 -23.63
N ALA A 516 28.51 20.96 -23.47
CA ALA A 516 29.35 20.26 -22.50
C ALA A 516 29.04 20.66 -21.05
N GLN A 517 28.84 21.96 -20.80
CA GLN A 517 28.46 22.46 -19.48
C GLN A 517 27.07 21.97 -19.07
N ALA A 518 26.12 21.93 -20.02
CA ALA A 518 24.77 21.42 -19.77
C ALA A 518 24.78 19.96 -19.31
N LYS A 519 25.78 19.15 -19.70
CA LYS A 519 25.93 17.75 -19.27
C LYS A 519 26.76 17.57 -17.98
N THR A 520 27.19 18.67 -17.37
CA THR A 520 28.09 18.66 -16.20
C THR A 520 27.39 19.25 -14.97
N ALA A 521 27.08 18.43 -13.96
CA ALA A 521 26.35 18.87 -12.76
C ALA A 521 26.99 20.08 -12.05
N ALA A 522 28.33 20.15 -12.03
CA ALA A 522 29.08 21.25 -11.42
C ALA A 522 28.92 22.61 -12.14
N SER A 523 28.36 22.63 -13.36
CA SER A 523 28.03 23.87 -14.07
C SER A 523 26.79 24.58 -13.52
N PHE A 524 25.99 23.90 -12.69
CA PHE A 524 24.79 24.43 -12.07
C PHE A 524 25.08 24.84 -10.63
N LYS A 525 24.69 26.07 -10.25
CA LYS A 525 24.77 26.56 -8.87
C LYS A 525 23.50 26.23 -8.10
N ASN A 526 23.64 25.77 -6.86
CA ASN A 526 22.55 25.58 -5.90
C ASN A 526 21.42 24.63 -6.34
N PHE A 527 21.67 23.77 -7.32
CA PHE A 527 20.72 22.76 -7.80
C PHE A 527 20.72 21.51 -6.93
N ASP A 528 19.54 20.98 -6.68
CA ASP A 528 19.36 19.68 -6.05
C ASP A 528 19.07 18.59 -7.09
N PHE A 529 20.12 17.96 -7.60
CA PHE A 529 20.00 16.78 -8.47
C PHE A 529 19.61 15.51 -7.72
N THR A 530 19.55 15.53 -6.39
CA THR A 530 19.13 14.35 -5.63
C THR A 530 17.63 14.13 -5.72
N GLY A 531 16.86 15.20 -5.92
CA GLY A 531 15.41 15.20 -6.05
C GLY A 531 14.88 15.22 -7.48
N VAL A 532 15.72 15.36 -8.51
CA VAL A 532 15.28 15.47 -9.91
C VAL A 532 15.50 14.14 -10.64
N TRP A 533 14.47 13.68 -11.35
CA TRP A 533 14.45 12.35 -11.95
C TRP A 533 14.11 12.38 -13.45
N ALA A 534 14.69 11.45 -14.19
CA ALA A 534 14.28 11.06 -15.53
C ALA A 534 13.62 9.68 -15.46
N ILE A 535 12.80 9.34 -16.44
CA ILE A 535 12.09 8.05 -16.45
C ILE A 535 13.05 6.87 -16.53
N ASN A 536 14.09 6.93 -17.36
CA ASN A 536 15.16 5.94 -17.39
C ASN A 536 16.44 6.56 -17.98
N ALA A 537 17.55 5.81 -17.89
CA ALA A 537 18.85 6.26 -18.38
C ALA A 537 18.88 6.53 -19.90
N ALA A 538 18.06 5.84 -20.69
CA ALA A 538 18.01 6.03 -22.14
C ALA A 538 17.30 7.32 -22.54
N GLN A 539 16.25 7.72 -21.80
CA GLN A 539 15.50 8.95 -22.03
C GLN A 539 16.15 10.20 -21.42
N ASN A 540 17.20 10.01 -20.62
CA ASN A 540 17.97 11.07 -20.00
C ASN A 540 18.83 11.87 -21.01
N ASP A 541 18.86 11.52 -22.31
CA ASP A 541 19.60 12.22 -23.38
C ASP A 541 21.08 12.56 -23.06
N GLY A 542 21.71 11.73 -22.22
CA GLY A 542 23.10 11.90 -21.81
C GLY A 542 23.37 12.95 -20.72
N TYR A 543 22.40 13.26 -19.85
CA TYR A 543 22.56 14.13 -18.68
C TYR A 543 22.80 13.30 -17.38
N PRO A 544 24.03 12.86 -17.08
CA PRO A 544 24.33 11.75 -16.15
C PRO A 544 23.92 11.95 -14.69
N TYR A 545 23.60 13.18 -14.30
CA TYR A 545 23.20 13.55 -12.95
C TYR A 545 21.70 13.37 -12.70
N LEU A 546 20.86 13.21 -13.73
CA LEU A 546 19.45 12.86 -13.55
C LEU A 546 19.32 11.38 -13.22
N LYS A 547 18.52 11.07 -12.19
CA LYS A 547 18.33 9.70 -11.72
C LYS A 547 17.22 8.99 -12.48
N GLY A 548 17.37 7.70 -12.75
CA GLY A 548 16.30 6.89 -13.36
C GLY A 548 15.18 6.56 -12.37
N LEU A 549 13.92 6.74 -12.77
CA LEU A 549 12.76 6.21 -12.09
C LEU A 549 12.59 4.72 -12.44
N SER A 550 12.10 3.94 -11.50
CA SER A 550 11.66 2.58 -11.81
C SER A 550 10.26 2.66 -12.41
N LEU A 551 10.14 2.35 -13.70
CA LEU A 551 8.85 2.24 -14.36
C LEU A 551 8.02 1.13 -13.71
N MET A 552 6.77 1.45 -13.36
CA MET A 552 5.83 0.45 -12.82
C MET A 552 5.38 -0.49 -13.95
N LYS A 553 5.48 -1.80 -13.72
CA LYS A 553 5.20 -2.84 -14.73
C LYS A 553 3.70 -2.98 -15.05
N ALA A 554 3.38 -3.40 -16.27
CA ALA A 554 2.01 -3.58 -16.77
C ALA A 554 1.30 -4.86 -16.31
N SER A 555 1.80 -5.54 -15.27
CA SER A 555 1.22 -6.81 -14.84
C SER A 555 1.50 -7.11 -13.37
N PHE A 556 0.52 -7.77 -12.75
CA PHE A 556 0.75 -8.56 -11.55
C PHE A 556 1.25 -9.94 -11.98
N THR A 557 2.57 -10.11 -12.04
CA THR A 557 3.11 -11.43 -11.70
C THR A 557 3.43 -11.38 -10.23
N ALA A 558 2.51 -11.83 -9.37
CA ALA A 558 2.79 -11.94 -7.95
C ALA A 558 4.11 -12.71 -7.78
N PRO A 559 5.08 -12.18 -7.01
CA PRO A 559 6.37 -12.83 -6.93
C PRO A 559 6.21 -14.27 -6.45
N ALA A 560 7.01 -15.17 -7.02
CA ALA A 560 6.93 -16.58 -6.67
C ALA A 560 7.09 -16.75 -5.15
N LYS A 561 6.31 -17.68 -4.58
CA LYS A 561 6.43 -18.08 -3.18
C LYS A 561 7.88 -18.33 -2.84
N GLY A 562 8.35 -17.70 -1.76
CA GLY A 562 9.69 -17.84 -1.26
C GLY A 562 10.71 -16.85 -1.82
N THR A 563 10.31 -15.97 -2.75
CA THR A 563 11.09 -14.80 -3.16
C THR A 563 11.46 -13.98 -1.92
N VAL A 564 12.74 -13.60 -1.83
CA VAL A 564 13.26 -12.75 -0.75
C VAL A 564 13.31 -11.32 -1.28
N LEU A 565 12.69 -10.41 -0.53
CA LEU A 565 12.57 -8.99 -0.85
C LEU A 565 13.31 -8.18 0.22
N THR A 566 13.92 -7.07 -0.15
CA THR A 566 14.57 -6.16 0.80
C THR A 566 14.01 -4.77 0.60
N ASP A 567 13.48 -4.19 1.67
CA ASP A 567 13.02 -2.81 1.67
C ASP A 567 14.20 -1.88 1.94
N SER A 568 14.53 -1.02 0.97
CA SER A 568 15.61 -0.05 1.09
C SER A 568 15.33 1.06 2.11
N LYS A 569 14.05 1.29 2.47
CA LYS A 569 13.66 2.32 3.44
C LYS A 569 13.80 1.85 4.89
N THR A 570 13.31 0.65 5.18
CA THR A 570 13.33 0.09 6.54
C THR A 570 14.49 -0.86 6.80
N GLU A 571 15.27 -1.19 5.76
CA GLU A 571 16.27 -2.25 5.78
C GLU A 571 15.69 -3.62 6.21
N GLY A 572 14.37 -3.79 6.11
CA GLY A 572 13.68 -5.03 6.40
C GLY A 572 13.88 -6.05 5.29
N ILE A 573 14.05 -7.32 5.68
CA ILE A 573 14.15 -8.46 4.77
C ILE A 573 12.87 -9.27 4.91
N TYR A 574 12.21 -9.53 3.79
CA TYR A 574 10.90 -10.14 3.71
C TYR A 574 10.93 -11.37 2.81
N LYS A 575 10.05 -12.33 3.06
CA LYS A 575 9.89 -13.52 2.21
C LYS A 575 8.44 -13.69 1.81
N VAL A 576 8.19 -13.71 0.50
CA VAL A 576 6.86 -13.87 -0.09
C VAL A 576 6.27 -15.22 0.30
N THR A 577 5.03 -15.19 0.77
CA THR A 577 4.29 -16.37 1.23
C THR A 577 3.56 -17.05 0.06
N ALA A 578 2.78 -18.09 0.34
CA ALA A 578 2.00 -18.78 -0.69
C ALA A 578 0.79 -17.96 -1.19
N ALA A 579 0.39 -16.91 -0.48
CA ALA A 579 -0.88 -16.23 -0.70
C ALA A 579 -0.85 -15.08 -1.72
N GLY A 580 0.29 -14.82 -2.38
CA GLY A 580 0.46 -13.61 -3.21
C GLY A 580 0.41 -12.33 -2.35
N LEU A 581 1.28 -11.34 -2.61
CA LEU A 581 1.29 -10.04 -1.90
C LEU A 581 1.23 -10.07 -0.35
N LYS A 582 1.61 -11.19 0.27
CA LYS A 582 1.79 -11.35 1.72
C LYS A 582 3.19 -11.83 1.98
N VAL A 583 3.84 -11.26 2.99
CA VAL A 583 5.22 -11.57 3.34
C VAL A 583 5.38 -11.96 4.80
N SER A 584 6.40 -12.78 5.05
CA SER A 584 6.93 -13.01 6.39
C SER A 584 8.21 -12.20 6.59
N TYR A 585 8.34 -11.54 7.74
CA TYR A 585 9.54 -10.79 8.11
C TYR A 585 10.67 -11.76 8.45
N GLN A 586 11.75 -11.71 7.67
CA GLN A 586 12.89 -12.62 7.76
C GLN A 586 14.07 -12.04 8.55
N GLY A 587 14.08 -10.73 8.80
CA GLY A 587 15.14 -10.06 9.54
C GLY A 587 15.36 -8.64 9.04
N THR A 588 16.47 -8.05 9.43
CA THR A 588 16.91 -6.74 8.94
C THR A 588 18.37 -6.84 8.50
N VAL A 589 18.76 -5.99 7.54
CA VAL A 589 20.15 -5.83 7.14
C VAL A 589 21.01 -5.40 8.34
N ASN A 590 20.51 -4.49 9.19
CA ASN A 590 21.17 -4.08 10.43
C ASN A 590 21.00 -5.10 11.56
N THR A 591 21.78 -6.19 11.50
CA THR A 591 21.77 -7.26 12.52
C THR A 591 22.21 -6.82 13.92
N SER A 592 22.84 -5.65 14.04
CA SER A 592 23.26 -5.04 15.31
C SER A 592 22.17 -4.23 16.02
N ALA A 593 21.03 -4.01 15.37
CA ALA A 593 19.93 -3.22 15.92
C ALA A 593 19.45 -3.76 17.28
N ALA A 594 19.46 -2.90 18.30
CA ALA A 594 18.93 -3.22 19.63
C ALA A 594 17.39 -3.22 19.66
N THR A 595 16.75 -2.52 18.72
CA THR A 595 15.30 -2.41 18.60
C THR A 595 14.88 -2.55 17.15
N VAL A 596 13.83 -3.33 16.89
CA VAL A 596 13.26 -3.49 15.54
C VAL A 596 11.76 -3.20 15.58
N THR A 597 11.31 -2.32 14.69
CA THR A 597 9.87 -2.06 14.47
C THR A 597 9.51 -2.62 13.10
N ILE A 598 8.60 -3.58 13.07
CA ILE A 598 8.16 -4.23 11.84
C ILE A 598 6.89 -3.51 11.38
N PRO A 599 6.85 -3.00 10.13
CA PRO A 599 5.66 -2.34 9.61
C PRO A 599 4.58 -3.37 9.28
N SER A 600 3.31 -2.94 9.28
CA SER A 600 2.17 -3.78 8.87
C SER A 600 2.17 -4.07 7.38
N GLU A 601 2.74 -3.18 6.58
CA GLU A 601 2.82 -3.25 5.13
C GLU A 601 4.17 -2.71 4.65
N VAL A 602 4.69 -3.24 3.54
CA VAL A 602 5.85 -2.68 2.85
C VAL A 602 5.61 -2.57 1.36
N GLU A 603 6.10 -1.51 0.74
CA GLU A 603 6.08 -1.33 -0.71
C GLU A 603 7.47 -1.64 -1.28
N ILE A 604 7.58 -2.71 -2.08
CA ILE A 604 8.83 -3.14 -2.71
C ILE A 604 8.55 -3.39 -4.19
N ASP A 605 9.33 -2.73 -5.05
CA ASP A 605 9.20 -2.80 -6.52
C ASP A 605 7.79 -2.48 -7.05
N GLY A 606 7.10 -1.54 -6.39
CA GLY A 606 5.73 -1.12 -6.73
C GLY A 606 4.62 -2.01 -6.16
N TYR A 607 4.97 -3.14 -5.52
CA TYR A 607 4.01 -4.02 -4.87
C TYR A 607 3.90 -3.71 -3.39
N ARG A 608 2.67 -3.60 -2.88
CA ARG A 608 2.39 -3.52 -1.44
C ARG A 608 2.19 -4.91 -0.87
N TYR A 609 2.98 -5.24 0.14
CA TYR A 609 2.94 -6.54 0.82
C TYR A 609 2.48 -6.37 2.25
N GLU A 610 1.43 -7.10 2.63
CA GLU A 610 1.05 -7.20 4.03
C GLU A 610 2.01 -8.12 4.78
N VAL A 611 2.52 -7.66 5.92
CA VAL A 611 3.41 -8.43 6.79
C VAL A 611 2.58 -9.26 7.76
N THR A 612 2.48 -10.55 7.50
CA THR A 612 1.53 -11.45 8.21
C THR A 612 2.20 -12.43 9.17
N ALA A 613 3.53 -12.57 9.09
CA ALA A 613 4.25 -13.51 9.93
C ALA A 613 5.68 -13.07 10.25
N ILE A 614 6.23 -13.60 11.35
CA ILE A 614 7.68 -13.63 11.57
C ILE A 614 8.22 -14.95 11.06
N ALA A 615 9.19 -14.90 10.15
CA ALA A 615 9.71 -16.07 9.45
C ALA A 615 10.50 -17.01 10.37
N VAL A 616 10.73 -18.24 9.88
CA VAL A 616 11.57 -19.23 10.55
C VAL A 616 12.96 -18.62 10.79
N LYS A 617 13.42 -18.66 12.04
CA LYS A 617 14.74 -18.16 12.45
C LYS A 617 15.00 -16.66 12.18
N ALA A 618 13.99 -15.82 12.01
CA ALA A 618 14.17 -14.42 11.62
C ALA A 618 15.17 -13.61 12.49
N PHE A 619 15.20 -13.89 13.79
CA PHE A 619 16.11 -13.29 14.76
C PHE A 619 16.95 -14.33 15.51
N TYR A 620 17.21 -15.50 14.90
CA TYR A 620 17.87 -16.62 15.57
C TYR A 620 19.22 -16.21 16.20
N LYS A 621 19.34 -16.42 17.52
CA LYS A 621 20.49 -16.08 18.36
C LYS A 621 20.92 -14.61 18.30
N ASN A 622 20.02 -13.68 17.97
CA ASN A 622 20.38 -12.26 18.01
C ASN A 622 20.64 -11.80 19.45
N SER A 623 21.92 -11.58 19.78
CA SER A 623 22.38 -11.21 21.13
C SER A 623 22.33 -9.72 21.43
N ASN A 624 21.92 -8.88 20.47
CA ASN A 624 21.82 -7.42 20.62
C ASN A 624 20.37 -6.97 20.81
N LEU A 625 19.42 -7.71 20.22
CA LEU A 625 18.01 -7.37 20.23
C LEU A 625 17.43 -7.34 21.64
N THR A 626 16.86 -6.20 22.02
CA THR A 626 16.22 -5.96 23.32
C THR A 626 14.71 -5.76 23.21
N LYS A 627 14.23 -5.22 22.09
CA LYS A 627 12.82 -4.93 21.84
C LYS A 627 12.44 -5.21 20.39
N VAL A 628 11.26 -5.81 20.19
CA VAL A 628 10.61 -5.89 18.87
C VAL A 628 9.19 -5.34 18.97
N THR A 629 8.77 -4.56 17.97
CA THR A 629 7.39 -4.11 17.82
C THR A 629 6.78 -4.78 16.61
N LEU A 630 5.74 -5.60 16.82
CA LEU A 630 4.97 -6.23 15.76
C LEU A 630 3.78 -5.35 15.36
N PRO A 631 3.36 -5.37 14.09
CA PRO A 631 2.07 -4.83 13.67
C PRO A 631 0.93 -5.80 14.03
N GLN A 632 -0.31 -5.31 13.98
CA GLN A 632 -1.51 -6.14 14.26
C GLN A 632 -1.75 -7.21 13.19
N THR A 633 -1.24 -7.01 11.98
CA THR A 633 -1.36 -7.93 10.83
C THR A 633 -0.57 -9.24 11.03
N VAL A 634 0.38 -9.30 11.98
CA VAL A 634 1.16 -10.50 12.24
C VAL A 634 0.35 -11.51 13.06
N THR A 635 -0.09 -12.58 12.40
CA THR A 635 -0.87 -13.68 13.00
C THR A 635 -0.01 -14.89 13.37
N VAL A 636 1.17 -15.04 12.76
CA VAL A 636 2.03 -16.22 12.95
C VAL A 636 3.45 -15.86 13.40
N ILE A 637 3.93 -16.52 14.45
CA ILE A 637 5.35 -16.52 14.84
C ILE A 637 5.93 -17.91 14.58
N ASN A 638 6.79 -18.00 13.56
CA ASN A 638 7.31 -19.28 13.08
C ASN A 638 8.37 -19.92 13.98
N ARG A 639 8.72 -21.17 13.64
CA ARG A 639 9.72 -21.99 14.34
C ARG A 639 11.00 -21.21 14.57
N ALA A 640 11.43 -21.20 15.84
CA ALA A 640 12.69 -20.61 16.29
C ALA A 640 12.90 -19.13 15.91
N ALA A 641 11.83 -18.37 15.62
CA ALA A 641 11.90 -16.97 15.19
C ALA A 641 12.80 -16.10 16.08
N PHE A 642 12.73 -16.25 17.40
CA PHE A 642 13.52 -15.53 18.40
C PHE A 642 14.38 -16.47 19.26
N TYR A 643 14.66 -17.69 18.79
CA TYR A 643 15.43 -18.65 19.58
C TYR A 643 16.77 -18.06 20.02
N GLY A 644 17.07 -18.05 21.31
CA GLY A 644 18.35 -17.61 21.85
C GLY A 644 18.57 -16.11 21.82
N CYS A 645 17.54 -15.28 21.60
CA CYS A 645 17.64 -13.82 21.78
C CYS A 645 17.79 -13.47 23.26
N SER A 646 18.99 -13.67 23.80
CA SER A 646 19.23 -13.69 25.25
C SER A 646 19.01 -12.34 25.93
N LYS A 647 19.14 -11.23 25.19
CA LYS A 647 18.87 -9.85 25.68
C LYS A 647 17.45 -9.36 25.41
N LEU A 648 16.63 -10.12 24.67
CA LEU A 648 15.26 -9.70 24.32
C LEU A 648 14.41 -9.59 25.59
N LYS A 649 13.92 -8.39 25.88
CA LYS A 649 13.09 -8.08 27.06
C LYS A 649 11.62 -7.98 26.71
N LYS A 650 11.30 -7.43 25.53
CA LYS A 650 9.94 -7.08 25.14
C LYS A 650 9.66 -7.38 23.67
N VAL A 651 8.50 -7.98 23.41
CA VAL A 651 7.87 -8.00 22.08
C VAL A 651 6.47 -7.44 22.22
N SER A 652 6.17 -6.29 21.61
CA SER A 652 4.86 -5.64 21.64
C SER A 652 4.06 -5.87 20.37
N GLY A 653 2.75 -5.56 20.40
CA GLY A 653 1.86 -5.65 19.23
C GLY A 653 1.24 -7.04 18.97
N CYS A 654 1.34 -7.97 19.93
CA CYS A 654 0.92 -9.35 19.74
C CYS A 654 -0.58 -9.63 19.91
N LYS A 655 -1.47 -8.63 19.73
CA LYS A 655 -2.91 -8.84 19.93
C LYS A 655 -3.47 -9.78 18.85
N GLY A 656 -3.05 -9.63 17.60
CA GLY A 656 -3.44 -10.53 16.48
C GLY A 656 -2.67 -11.85 16.38
N VAL A 657 -1.77 -12.20 17.31
CA VAL A 657 -0.96 -13.42 17.18
C VAL A 657 -1.76 -14.66 17.55
N VAL A 658 -2.05 -15.48 16.53
CA VAL A 658 -2.87 -16.69 16.61
C VAL A 658 -2.03 -17.94 16.84
N LYS A 659 -0.94 -18.13 16.07
CA LYS A 659 -0.13 -19.36 16.09
C LYS A 659 1.33 -19.06 16.44
N ILE A 660 1.85 -19.75 17.46
CA ILE A 660 3.25 -19.63 17.90
C ILE A 660 3.92 -21.00 17.83
N TYR A 661 4.86 -21.16 16.91
CA TYR A 661 5.44 -22.45 16.59
C TYR A 661 6.66 -22.84 17.42
N LYS A 662 7.11 -24.07 17.20
CA LYS A 662 8.15 -24.76 17.98
C LYS A 662 9.37 -23.87 18.28
N ASN A 663 9.71 -23.79 19.57
CA ASN A 663 10.87 -23.07 20.10
C ASN A 663 10.94 -21.56 19.73
N ALA A 664 9.84 -20.91 19.36
CA ALA A 664 9.84 -19.53 18.88
C ALA A 664 10.61 -18.55 19.80
N PHE A 665 10.49 -18.67 21.12
CA PHE A 665 11.16 -17.83 22.11
C PHE A 665 12.10 -18.61 23.04
N ARG A 666 12.50 -19.83 22.67
CA ARG A 666 13.34 -20.66 23.55
C ARG A 666 14.65 -19.95 23.87
N ASP A 667 15.09 -20.03 25.13
CA ASP A 667 16.32 -19.41 25.62
C ASP A 667 16.33 -17.85 25.54
N CYS A 668 15.17 -17.20 25.37
CA CYS A 668 15.01 -15.75 25.59
C CYS A 668 15.03 -15.41 27.09
N THR A 669 16.20 -15.54 27.71
CA THR A 669 16.33 -15.54 29.17
C THR A 669 15.90 -14.24 29.86
N LYS A 670 15.87 -13.11 29.15
CA LYS A 670 15.47 -11.79 29.65
C LYS A 670 14.05 -11.39 29.26
N LEU A 671 13.29 -12.22 28.54
CA LEU A 671 11.94 -11.89 28.07
C LEU A 671 10.98 -11.78 29.25
N VAL A 672 10.41 -10.59 29.44
CA VAL A 672 9.44 -10.32 30.51
C VAL A 672 8.07 -9.93 29.95
N THR A 673 8.04 -9.32 28.75
CA THR A 673 6.82 -8.79 28.14
C THR A 673 6.61 -9.35 26.74
N LEU A 674 5.43 -9.91 26.50
CA LEU A 674 4.92 -10.25 25.17
C LEU A 674 3.47 -9.75 25.09
N GLY A 675 3.16 -8.92 24.10
CA GLY A 675 1.86 -8.25 23.98
C GLY A 675 1.81 -6.87 24.66
N GLY A 676 0.61 -6.45 25.04
CA GLY A 676 0.33 -5.07 25.49
C GLY A 676 0.59 -4.77 26.98
N THR A 677 0.77 -5.79 27.82
CA THR A 677 0.88 -5.59 29.28
C THR A 677 2.31 -5.73 29.78
N THR A 678 2.82 -4.69 30.44
CA THR A 678 4.15 -4.68 31.07
C THR A 678 4.35 -5.84 32.04
N ASN A 679 5.52 -6.49 31.95
CA ASN A 679 5.96 -7.60 32.80
C ASN A 679 5.06 -8.86 32.74
N ARG A 680 4.29 -9.02 31.67
CA ARG A 680 3.40 -10.15 31.45
C ARG A 680 3.45 -10.62 30.00
N ILE A 681 3.23 -11.91 29.80
CA ILE A 681 2.91 -12.51 28.51
C ILE A 681 1.38 -12.45 28.37
N THR A 682 0.87 -11.68 27.42
CA THR A 682 -0.56 -11.54 27.12
C THR A 682 -0.79 -11.90 25.65
N LEU A 683 -1.55 -12.97 25.40
CA LEU A 683 -1.89 -13.45 24.05
C LEU A 683 -3.41 -13.70 23.98
N PRO A 684 -4.20 -12.69 23.59
CA PRO A 684 -5.65 -12.77 23.65
C PRO A 684 -6.28 -13.61 22.53
N SER A 685 -5.58 -13.78 21.39
CA SER A 685 -6.09 -14.50 20.22
C SER A 685 -5.34 -15.80 19.92
N ALA A 686 -4.48 -16.27 20.82
CA ALA A 686 -3.68 -17.47 20.56
C ALA A 686 -4.54 -18.74 20.52
N GLU A 687 -4.58 -19.42 19.38
CA GLU A 687 -5.19 -20.75 19.19
C GLU A 687 -4.22 -21.88 19.53
N PHE A 688 -2.92 -21.64 19.32
CA PHE A 688 -1.90 -22.66 19.39
C PHE A 688 -0.58 -22.14 19.98
N VAL A 689 -0.15 -22.76 21.09
CA VAL A 689 1.19 -22.56 21.68
C VAL A 689 2.00 -23.82 21.49
N GLY A 690 2.94 -23.82 20.55
CA GLY A 690 3.69 -25.01 20.15
C GLY A 690 4.70 -25.56 21.15
N GLN A 691 5.41 -26.60 20.72
CA GLN A 691 6.45 -27.27 21.51
C GLN A 691 7.58 -26.30 21.93
N GLY A 692 7.86 -26.22 23.23
CA GLY A 692 9.04 -25.52 23.76
C GLY A 692 9.09 -24.02 23.50
N VAL A 693 7.96 -23.38 23.16
CA VAL A 693 7.89 -21.97 22.75
C VAL A 693 8.66 -21.05 23.70
N PHE A 694 8.44 -21.15 25.01
CA PHE A 694 9.08 -20.35 26.06
C PHE A 694 10.05 -21.17 26.91
N MET A 695 10.58 -22.28 26.39
CA MET A 695 11.52 -23.11 27.15
C MET A 695 12.73 -22.27 27.61
N LYS A 696 13.05 -22.32 28.90
CA LYS A 696 14.14 -21.56 29.55
C LYS A 696 13.99 -20.02 29.47
N CYS A 697 12.78 -19.50 29.26
CA CYS A 697 12.49 -18.06 29.44
C CYS A 697 12.43 -17.71 30.94
N ARG A 698 13.61 -17.58 31.55
CA ARG A 698 13.76 -17.48 33.01
C ARG A 698 13.23 -16.18 33.63
N ALA A 699 12.99 -15.13 32.85
CA ALA A 699 12.50 -13.85 33.35
C ALA A 699 10.97 -13.69 33.33
N ILE A 700 10.23 -14.60 32.69
CA ILE A 700 8.76 -14.55 32.65
C ILE A 700 8.20 -14.70 34.07
N LYS A 701 7.34 -13.75 34.47
CA LYS A 701 6.68 -13.73 35.79
C LYS A 701 5.21 -14.16 35.72
N SER A 702 4.49 -13.70 34.70
CA SER A 702 3.05 -13.90 34.57
C SER A 702 2.68 -14.17 33.12
N VAL A 703 1.74 -15.10 32.91
CA VAL A 703 1.21 -15.47 31.60
C VAL A 703 -0.33 -15.44 31.65
N LEU A 704 -0.94 -14.78 30.66
CA LEU A 704 -2.37 -14.74 30.41
C LEU A 704 -2.62 -15.14 28.94
N LEU A 705 -3.26 -16.29 28.77
CA LEU A 705 -3.80 -16.77 27.50
C LEU A 705 -5.33 -16.72 27.63
N SER A 706 -6.03 -15.96 26.79
CA SER A 706 -7.46 -15.68 26.98
C SER A 706 -8.30 -15.83 25.71
N SER A 707 -7.83 -16.64 24.76
CA SER A 707 -8.57 -16.94 23.53
C SER A 707 -9.60 -18.04 23.80
N ALA A 708 -10.81 -17.90 23.24
CA ALA A 708 -11.78 -18.99 23.22
C ALA A 708 -11.22 -20.21 22.48
N GLU A 709 -10.60 -19.96 21.33
CA GLU A 709 -10.11 -20.93 20.35
C GLU A 709 -8.79 -21.65 20.75
N LEU A 710 -8.22 -21.39 21.93
CA LEU A 710 -6.98 -22.05 22.36
C LEU A 710 -7.20 -23.53 22.69
N THR A 711 -6.86 -24.42 21.78
CA THR A 711 -7.02 -25.87 22.00
C THR A 711 -5.79 -26.54 22.61
N THR A 712 -4.59 -25.98 22.37
CA THR A 712 -3.32 -26.71 22.61
C THR A 712 -2.22 -25.86 23.26
N ILE A 713 -1.64 -26.42 24.34
CA ILE A 713 -0.33 -26.03 24.89
C ILE A 713 0.67 -27.17 24.68
N GLY A 714 1.70 -26.94 23.89
CA GLY A 714 2.62 -27.96 23.41
C GLY A 714 3.60 -28.49 24.45
N THR A 715 4.24 -29.61 24.09
CA THR A 715 5.26 -30.27 24.91
C THR A 715 6.37 -29.29 25.33
N GLY A 716 6.59 -29.17 26.64
CA GLY A 716 7.64 -28.32 27.21
C GLY A 716 7.48 -26.81 26.98
N ALA A 717 6.29 -26.31 26.61
CA ALA A 717 6.06 -24.91 26.24
C ALA A 717 6.64 -23.89 27.23
N PHE A 718 6.55 -24.13 28.54
CA PHE A 718 7.07 -23.28 29.61
C PHE A 718 8.11 -24.00 30.50
N ARG A 719 8.78 -25.01 29.94
CA ARG A 719 9.78 -25.81 30.68
C ARG A 719 10.94 -24.93 31.14
N TYR A 720 11.29 -25.00 32.43
CA TYR A 720 12.33 -24.17 33.07
C TYR A 720 12.05 -22.65 33.08
N CYS A 721 10.80 -22.21 33.03
CA CYS A 721 10.42 -20.82 33.34
C CYS A 721 10.51 -20.55 34.85
N SER A 722 11.72 -20.40 35.37
CA SER A 722 12.02 -20.46 36.81
C SER A 722 11.45 -19.32 37.65
N ASN A 723 11.04 -18.20 37.05
CA ASN A 723 10.41 -17.07 37.74
C ASN A 723 8.89 -16.95 37.50
N LEU A 724 8.28 -17.90 36.80
CA LEU A 724 6.83 -17.89 36.57
C LEU A 724 6.10 -18.05 37.91
N THR A 725 5.32 -17.04 38.31
CA THR A 725 4.52 -17.05 39.54
C THR A 725 3.03 -17.24 39.27
N LYS A 726 2.53 -16.78 38.12
CA LYS A 726 1.12 -16.88 37.73
C LYS A 726 0.95 -17.36 36.29
N MET A 727 0.14 -18.40 36.11
CA MET A 727 -0.35 -18.85 34.82
C MET A 727 -1.87 -18.74 34.81
N SER A 728 -2.44 -18.11 33.78
CA SER A 728 -3.88 -18.01 33.59
C SER A 728 -4.25 -18.39 32.16
N ILE A 729 -5.10 -19.39 32.02
CA ILE A 729 -5.61 -19.88 30.74
C ILE A 729 -7.14 -19.78 30.77
N SER A 730 -7.68 -18.78 30.09
CA SER A 730 -9.11 -18.56 29.93
C SER A 730 -9.53 -19.03 28.54
N SER A 731 -9.64 -20.34 28.37
CA SER A 731 -10.13 -20.97 27.14
C SER A 731 -11.03 -22.16 27.51
N PRO A 732 -12.30 -22.18 27.07
CA PRO A 732 -13.18 -23.33 27.28
C PRO A 732 -12.69 -24.56 26.50
N ASP A 733 -12.11 -24.35 25.31
CA ASP A 733 -11.78 -25.41 24.36
C ASP A 733 -10.39 -26.04 24.53
N LEU A 734 -9.61 -25.59 25.52
CA LEU A 734 -8.31 -26.18 25.82
C LEU A 734 -8.44 -27.67 26.15
N SER A 735 -8.05 -28.51 25.21
CA SER A 735 -8.16 -29.97 25.30
C SER A 735 -6.81 -30.66 25.35
N HIS A 736 -5.67 -29.96 25.14
CA HIS A 736 -4.35 -30.59 25.17
C HIS A 736 -3.29 -29.79 25.94
N ILE A 737 -2.59 -30.46 26.86
CA ILE A 737 -1.38 -29.93 27.52
C ILE A 737 -0.26 -30.95 27.39
N GLY A 738 0.76 -30.64 26.58
CA GLY A 738 1.83 -31.55 26.23
C GLY A 738 2.76 -31.92 27.39
N LYS A 739 3.49 -33.03 27.21
CA LYS A 739 4.48 -33.55 28.17
C LYS A 739 5.43 -32.44 28.65
N LEU A 740 5.72 -32.39 29.95
CA LEU A 740 6.64 -31.43 30.56
C LEU A 740 6.29 -29.93 30.37
N ALA A 741 5.06 -29.57 29.97
CA ALA A 741 4.70 -28.20 29.61
C ALA A 741 5.10 -27.14 30.67
N PHE A 742 4.92 -27.42 31.96
CA PHE A 742 5.29 -26.53 33.07
C PHE A 742 6.40 -27.11 33.96
N TYR A 743 7.20 -28.04 33.42
CA TYR A 743 8.23 -28.74 34.17
C TYR A 743 9.28 -27.78 34.73
N LYS A 744 9.63 -27.96 36.02
CA LYS A 744 10.61 -27.16 36.77
C LYS A 744 10.30 -25.65 36.69
N THR A 745 9.09 -25.30 37.09
CA THR A 745 8.63 -23.92 37.33
C THR A 745 8.43 -23.67 38.84
N PRO A 746 9.52 -23.67 39.65
CA PRO A 746 9.45 -23.77 41.11
C PRO A 746 8.84 -22.57 41.83
N LYS A 747 8.61 -21.44 41.15
CA LYS A 747 8.00 -20.24 41.74
C LYS A 747 6.51 -20.11 41.44
N LEU A 748 5.89 -21.06 40.73
CA LEU A 748 4.48 -20.99 40.39
C LEU A 748 3.63 -21.04 41.67
N LYS A 749 2.84 -20.00 41.89
CA LYS A 749 1.92 -19.85 43.03
C LYS A 749 0.46 -20.02 42.62
N THR A 750 0.13 -19.57 41.41
CA THR A 750 -1.25 -19.55 40.92
C THR A 750 -1.32 -20.13 39.52
N PHE A 751 -2.21 -21.10 39.33
CA PHE A 751 -2.52 -21.68 38.02
C PHE A 751 -4.04 -21.66 37.82
N ILE A 752 -4.53 -20.83 36.91
CA ILE A 752 -5.95 -20.72 36.57
C ILE A 752 -6.15 -21.38 35.20
N VAL A 753 -7.12 -22.29 35.10
CA VAL A 753 -7.54 -22.89 33.82
C VAL A 753 -9.05 -22.96 33.75
N LYS A 754 -9.66 -22.34 32.72
CA LYS A 754 -11.11 -22.32 32.50
C LYS A 754 -11.56 -23.31 31.41
N SER A 755 -11.05 -24.53 31.44
CA SER A 755 -11.51 -25.61 30.53
C SER A 755 -12.00 -26.82 31.30
N SER A 756 -13.08 -27.42 30.80
CA SER A 756 -13.65 -28.69 31.27
C SER A 756 -13.16 -29.91 30.48
N LYS A 757 -12.34 -29.73 29.43
CA LYS A 757 -11.94 -30.76 28.45
C LYS A 757 -10.64 -31.52 28.78
N LEU A 758 -9.99 -31.24 29.91
CA LEU A 758 -8.73 -31.90 30.28
C LEU A 758 -8.96 -33.28 30.91
N THR A 759 -8.17 -34.26 30.50
CA THR A 759 -8.22 -35.67 30.92
C THR A 759 -6.83 -36.24 31.13
N THR A 760 -6.75 -37.45 31.69
CA THR A 760 -5.48 -38.18 31.82
C THR A 760 -4.85 -38.54 30.48
N GLY A 761 -5.64 -38.69 29.40
CA GLY A 761 -5.15 -39.00 28.06
C GLY A 761 -4.54 -37.79 27.34
N ASN A 762 -5.08 -36.60 27.55
CA ASN A 762 -4.68 -35.39 26.82
C ASN A 762 -3.79 -34.42 27.62
N VAL A 763 -3.58 -34.67 28.90
CA VAL A 763 -2.52 -34.02 29.71
C VAL A 763 -1.30 -34.93 29.81
N GLY A 764 -0.18 -34.47 29.26
CA GLY A 764 1.06 -35.22 29.16
C GLY A 764 1.75 -35.50 30.49
N ARG A 765 2.70 -36.44 30.48
CA ARG A 765 3.45 -36.83 31.68
C ARG A 765 4.32 -35.68 32.23
N LYS A 766 4.47 -35.62 33.56
CA LYS A 766 5.37 -34.70 34.29
C LYS A 766 5.14 -33.21 33.97
N VAL A 767 3.91 -32.81 33.63
CA VAL A 767 3.53 -31.43 33.32
C VAL A 767 3.87 -30.49 34.49
N PHE A 768 3.58 -30.91 35.72
CA PHE A 768 3.73 -30.08 36.92
C PHE A 768 4.93 -30.46 37.80
N SER A 769 5.77 -31.41 37.37
CA SER A 769 6.91 -31.84 38.19
C SER A 769 7.92 -30.72 38.41
N GLY A 770 8.32 -30.53 39.68
CA GLY A 770 9.22 -29.45 40.08
C GLY A 770 8.54 -28.11 40.36
N ILE A 771 7.21 -28.11 40.49
CA ILE A 771 6.42 -27.01 41.08
C ILE A 771 6.32 -27.23 42.60
N LYS A 772 6.27 -26.15 43.37
CA LYS A 772 6.07 -26.23 44.82
C LYS A 772 4.70 -26.79 45.15
N ALA A 773 4.61 -27.58 46.21
CA ALA A 773 3.34 -28.19 46.63
C ALA A 773 2.30 -27.14 47.09
N THR A 774 2.70 -25.90 47.39
CA THR A 774 1.82 -24.80 47.84
C THR A 774 1.13 -24.04 46.69
N VAL A 775 1.12 -24.58 45.48
CA VAL A 775 0.46 -23.94 44.34
C VAL A 775 -1.07 -24.05 44.49
N THR A 776 -1.78 -22.97 44.16
CA THR A 776 -3.23 -22.96 44.06
C THR A 776 -3.64 -23.09 42.60
N PHE A 777 -4.38 -24.15 42.31
CA PHE A 777 -5.07 -24.36 41.05
C PHE A 777 -6.52 -23.86 41.16
N SER A 778 -6.94 -23.02 40.22
CA SER A 778 -8.33 -22.63 40.06
C SER A 778 -8.87 -23.20 38.76
N VAL A 779 -9.94 -23.99 38.85
CA VAL A 779 -10.53 -24.79 37.77
C VAL A 779 -12.06 -24.60 37.73
N PRO A 780 -12.81 -25.01 36.69
CA PRO A 780 -14.26 -24.96 36.71
C PRO A 780 -14.84 -25.72 37.92
N SER A 781 -15.93 -25.23 38.50
CA SER A 781 -16.55 -25.80 39.71
C SER A 781 -16.80 -27.30 39.58
N SER A 782 -17.30 -27.75 38.42
CA SER A 782 -17.55 -29.16 38.09
C SER A 782 -16.30 -30.04 37.96
N LYS A 783 -15.09 -29.48 38.00
CA LYS A 783 -13.82 -30.20 37.78
C LYS A 783 -12.88 -30.19 38.98
N VAL A 784 -13.25 -29.57 40.11
CA VAL A 784 -12.37 -29.45 41.29
C VAL A 784 -11.81 -30.80 41.74
N SER A 785 -12.67 -31.81 41.94
CA SER A 785 -12.25 -33.13 42.42
C SER A 785 -11.45 -33.90 41.38
N SER A 786 -11.93 -33.98 40.13
CA SER A 786 -11.28 -34.74 39.07
C SER A 786 -9.93 -34.14 38.66
N TYR A 787 -9.80 -32.81 38.63
CA TYR A 787 -8.55 -32.14 38.27
C TYR A 787 -7.49 -32.22 39.38
N LYS A 788 -7.89 -32.36 40.66
CA LYS A 788 -6.94 -32.63 41.75
C LYS A 788 -6.17 -33.94 41.49
N SER A 789 -6.89 -35.03 41.24
CA SER A 789 -6.29 -36.34 40.92
C SER A 789 -5.50 -36.28 39.62
N LEU A 790 -6.05 -35.62 38.59
CA LEU A 790 -5.35 -35.42 37.32
C LEU A 790 -4.00 -34.72 37.54
N PHE A 791 -3.97 -33.54 38.18
CA PHE A 791 -2.74 -32.77 38.32
C PHE A 791 -1.70 -33.48 39.17
N GLN A 792 -2.10 -34.19 40.23
CA GLN A 792 -1.22 -35.05 41.02
C GLN A 792 -0.60 -36.16 40.16
N SER A 793 -1.41 -36.87 39.36
CA SER A 793 -0.91 -37.91 38.41
C SER A 793 0.07 -37.35 37.37
N LYS A 794 -0.01 -36.04 37.08
CA LYS A 794 0.87 -35.32 36.14
C LYS A 794 2.02 -34.59 36.82
N GLY A 795 2.28 -34.90 38.09
CA GLY A 795 3.49 -34.53 38.81
C GLY A 795 3.35 -33.30 39.72
N ALA A 796 2.13 -32.83 39.98
CA ALA A 796 1.90 -31.85 41.03
C ALA A 796 2.06 -32.50 42.42
N GLY A 797 2.44 -31.71 43.43
CA GLY A 797 2.67 -32.23 44.78
C GLY A 797 1.39 -32.76 45.44
N SER A 798 1.52 -33.59 46.47
CA SER A 798 0.36 -34.11 47.23
C SER A 798 -0.41 -33.01 47.98
N LYS A 799 0.27 -31.92 48.38
CA LYS A 799 -0.29 -30.81 49.19
C LYS A 799 -0.89 -29.65 48.37
N ILE A 800 -1.23 -29.86 47.10
CA ILE A 800 -1.79 -28.79 46.26
C ILE A 800 -3.19 -28.38 46.69
N THR A 801 -3.50 -27.11 46.51
CA THR A 801 -4.86 -26.57 46.67
C THR A 801 -5.54 -26.52 45.30
N VAL A 802 -6.73 -27.09 45.17
CA VAL A 802 -7.57 -26.97 43.97
C VAL A 802 -8.90 -26.37 44.39
N LYS A 803 -9.33 -25.29 43.75
CA LYS A 803 -10.58 -24.57 44.04
C LYS A 803 -11.32 -24.17 42.77
N ALA A 804 -12.59 -23.78 42.90
CA ALA A 804 -13.34 -23.20 41.80
C ALA A 804 -12.75 -21.84 41.38
N VAL A 805 -12.84 -21.52 40.08
CA VAL A 805 -12.61 -20.17 39.52
C VAL A 805 -13.83 -19.30 39.75
#